data_AF-A0A914XEJ4-F1
#
_entry.id   AF-A0A914XEJ4-F1
#
_cell.length_a   1.000
_cell.length_b   1.000
_cell.length_c   1.000
_cell.angle_alpha   90.00
_cell.angle_beta   90.00
_cell.angle_gamma   90.00
#
_symmetry.space_group_name_H-M   'P 1'
#
loop_
_entity.id
_entity.type
_entity.pdbx_description
1 polymer ?
#
loop_
_entity_poly.entity_id
_entity_poly.type
_entity_poly.pdbx_seq_one_letter_code
_entity_poly.pdbx_strand_id
1 'polypeptide(L)'
;MADSCDHTLDSITATMGKVCENVGTIGVSLSSCSLPGRSAMFALGEEEIELGLGVHGEPGVRRVSIKSAKEVVDMMLKHMTLKDSASSINFSKEDSVAVLVNNLGGLSQLEMNIVCGEVLDWLSAAGVQVQRFYSGACMTSLEMRGVSISVLKLQSDWLRYLDAPTEATAWPAPSFPQPSEPFRMPSVQKNAPHENPDCDFERDALEIDQEAAKRFENCVRAACKALIEAEDELNELDSAAGDGDCGQTLRRSAQAIISAIERSDVPFSRPAVALHRLSSVVEEGTGGTTGGIYAILMSAAADVLVKDVSTDGWVAALSGGLEAVMKYGRAEPGDRTMVDPVHAALTVLQEAKSVDEATWSSAVEAAEKSARETATMKAKAGRASYTAQEHQTHPDPGAIAAARWLRAVLNSCRPAERVKASNWNGKETRTAVDGTASGAVVTAEDGITERDGAPPGESPSPSHRRLPPTLSRRRRVSSLVISPLAVMRFDSLLLFVCFSVVAVSLSFQANSTNIESEEAIQRVLDDKLSAKNYDKRIRPKSETDGPTSVAIDIYIRSISSVDELAMEFKTDILVRQHWHDPRLQYESKTGSVYVAGSQPEVVEKIWKPDLFFANERSGHFHAITVPNTLLRFYSDGQILWSNRYSLTISCDMDLKKYPFDTQKCIMQMGSFSFTDASLVFSWFGDSPISINSDIRLAKFYLHGIERLPCSNPHYTGNFSCLRMQYVFTRQLGYHFAQSFLPSMLLVFASWLSFWLDIDAIPARVTLGVTSLLTTIAQGNHIKSSLPPVSYIKAIDIWEGVCVFYVFMALVEFAFANYLARMDTRAAIKRNRRTQKQQAKGYPHNRRTKDSKATLIDDEDDMAPLAVIGSNGSISAVKPRKNGKLARELRMDGTQSEVVETAAPISREEYLHNVMDCRSFDLIDKPSAHRVDKISRFLFPITYFCFVAVYTVWYGVLFEAYTAVDMLF
;
A
#
# COMPACT_ATOMS: atom_id res chain seq x y z
N MET A 1 13.25 16.34 33.51
CA MET A 1 12.67 17.23 34.54
C MET A 1 11.25 17.53 34.08
N ALA A 2 10.26 17.31 34.94
CA ALA A 2 8.90 17.79 34.73
C ALA A 2 8.62 18.74 35.88
N ASP A 3 8.26 19.99 35.58
CA ASP A 3 7.87 20.94 36.62
C ASP A 3 6.52 20.51 37.21
N SER A 4 6.43 20.46 38.54
CA SER A 4 5.17 20.23 39.22
C SER A 4 4.32 21.49 39.10
N CYS A 5 3.46 21.52 38.08
CA CYS A 5 2.50 22.59 37.84
C CYS A 5 1.39 22.57 38.92
N ASP A 6 1.73 22.97 40.14
CA ASP A 6 0.84 23.12 41.30
C ASP A 6 -0.11 24.32 41.14
N HIS A 7 -0.88 24.31 40.04
CA HIS A 7 -1.95 25.24 39.79
C HIS A 7 -3.17 24.90 40.65
N THR A 8 -3.66 25.87 41.43
CA THR A 8 -4.90 25.72 42.18
C THR A 8 -6.09 25.50 41.25
N LEU A 9 -7.14 24.83 41.73
CA LEU A 9 -8.37 24.63 40.96
C LEU A 9 -8.92 25.97 40.42
N ASP A 10 -8.92 27.02 41.24
CA ASP A 10 -9.35 28.37 40.83
C ASP A 10 -8.50 28.93 39.66
N SER A 11 -7.19 28.67 39.66
CA SER A 11 -6.30 29.07 38.57
C SER A 11 -6.57 28.26 37.29
N ILE A 12 -6.92 26.98 37.41
CA ILE A 12 -7.30 26.14 36.27
C ILE A 12 -8.64 26.61 35.71
N THR A 13 -9.66 26.80 36.54
CA THR A 13 -10.99 27.29 36.14
C THR A 13 -10.92 28.70 35.53
N ALA A 14 -10.15 29.63 36.10
CA ALA A 14 -9.94 30.96 35.54
C ALA A 14 -9.16 30.94 34.21
N THR A 15 -8.27 29.96 34.01
CA THR A 15 -7.57 29.77 32.71
C THR A 15 -8.51 29.18 31.68
N MET A 16 -9.24 28.12 32.02
CA MET A 16 -10.18 27.45 31.12
C MET A 16 -11.34 28.36 30.72
N GLY A 17 -11.86 29.19 31.62
CA GLY A 17 -12.87 30.22 31.30
C GLY A 17 -12.38 31.16 30.19
N LYS A 18 -11.16 31.70 30.31
CA LYS A 18 -10.55 32.53 29.27
C LYS A 18 -10.32 31.78 27.96
N VAL A 19 -9.93 30.50 28.01
CA VAL A 19 -9.79 29.67 26.80
C VAL A 19 -11.15 29.50 26.11
N CYS A 20 -12.22 29.23 26.86
CA CYS A 20 -13.59 29.18 26.32
C CYS A 20 -14.05 30.53 25.73
N GLU A 21 -13.65 31.66 26.30
CA GLU A 21 -13.92 33.01 25.78
C GLU A 21 -13.09 33.37 24.52
N ASN A 22 -12.03 32.60 24.20
CA ASN A 22 -11.09 32.89 23.11
C ASN A 22 -11.04 31.77 22.05
N VAL A 23 -11.88 30.75 22.17
CA VAL A 23 -12.05 29.67 21.18
C VAL A 23 -13.41 29.77 20.52
N GLY A 24 -13.43 29.56 19.21
CA GLY A 24 -14.66 29.41 18.42
C GLY A 24 -14.54 28.17 17.55
N THR A 25 -15.64 27.44 17.43
CA THR A 25 -15.73 26.21 16.64
C THR A 25 -16.96 26.26 15.74
N ILE A 26 -16.85 25.71 14.53
CA ILE A 26 -17.99 25.47 13.65
C ILE A 26 -17.80 24.16 12.88
N GLY A 27 -18.87 23.37 12.76
CA GLY A 27 -18.92 22.15 11.95
C GLY A 27 -19.59 22.39 10.59
N VAL A 28 -19.34 21.49 9.64
CA VAL A 28 -20.13 21.32 8.41
C VAL A 28 -20.15 19.84 8.04
N SER A 29 -21.28 19.34 7.50
CA SER A 29 -21.37 17.96 7.02
C SER A 29 -22.08 17.83 5.67
N LEU A 30 -21.63 16.82 4.91
CA LEU A 30 -22.24 16.31 3.68
C LEU A 30 -23.29 15.22 3.98
N SER A 31 -23.24 14.63 5.17
CA SER A 31 -24.16 13.57 5.61
C SER A 31 -24.49 13.71 7.10
N SER A 32 -25.54 13.02 7.53
CA SER A 32 -25.68 12.61 8.93
C SER A 32 -24.74 11.42 9.23
N CYS A 33 -24.71 10.98 10.48
CA CYS A 33 -24.21 9.65 10.88
C CYS A 33 -25.35 8.71 11.25
N SER A 34 -25.02 7.43 11.33
CA SER A 34 -25.95 6.32 11.58
C SER A 34 -25.68 5.74 12.95
N LEU A 35 -26.66 5.82 13.86
CA LEU A 35 -26.53 5.17 15.16
C LEU A 35 -26.45 3.64 14.95
N PRO A 36 -25.57 2.90 15.66
CA PRO A 36 -25.41 1.46 15.46
C PRO A 36 -26.74 0.69 15.51
N GLY A 37 -27.06 0.00 14.41
CA GLY A 37 -28.33 -0.72 14.24
C GLY A 37 -29.52 0.14 13.78
N ARG A 38 -29.28 1.36 13.28
CA ARG A 38 -30.27 2.26 12.68
C ARG A 38 -29.74 2.90 11.39
N SER A 39 -30.64 3.48 10.60
CA SER A 39 -30.28 4.39 9.50
C SER A 39 -29.72 5.72 10.01
N ALA A 40 -29.18 6.52 9.09
CA ALA A 40 -28.86 7.93 9.29
C ALA A 40 -29.95 8.69 10.07
N MET A 41 -29.55 9.56 11.01
CA MET A 41 -30.50 10.26 11.89
C MET A 41 -31.36 11.31 11.18
N PHE A 42 -30.85 11.88 10.09
CA PHE A 42 -31.60 12.75 9.18
C PHE A 42 -31.06 12.58 7.75
N ALA A 43 -31.86 12.99 6.76
CA ALA A 43 -31.44 13.07 5.37
C ALA A 43 -30.96 14.48 5.00
N LEU A 44 -29.93 14.55 4.16
CA LEU A 44 -29.57 15.68 3.31
C LEU A 44 -29.77 15.25 1.85
N GLY A 45 -30.12 16.20 0.98
CA GLY A 45 -30.06 15.96 -0.47
C GLY A 45 -28.60 15.74 -0.94
N GLU A 46 -28.40 15.09 -2.08
CA GLU A 46 -27.06 14.80 -2.62
C GLU A 46 -26.25 16.07 -2.95
N GLU A 47 -26.94 17.19 -3.17
CA GLU A 47 -26.35 18.52 -3.36
C GLU A 47 -26.46 19.43 -2.11
N GLU A 48 -26.91 18.93 -0.95
CA GLU A 48 -27.03 19.72 0.28
C GLU A 48 -25.87 19.51 1.26
N ILE A 49 -25.46 20.58 1.96
CA ILE A 49 -24.56 20.52 3.12
C ILE A 49 -25.16 21.29 4.30
N GLU A 50 -24.94 20.81 5.53
CA GLU A 50 -25.49 21.43 6.74
C GLU A 50 -24.39 22.11 7.57
N LEU A 51 -24.50 23.43 7.74
CA LEU A 51 -23.53 24.26 8.47
C LEU A 51 -23.93 24.37 9.95
N GLY A 52 -22.97 24.13 10.84
CA GLY A 52 -23.14 24.23 12.29
C GLY A 52 -23.89 23.05 12.91
N LEU A 53 -23.94 21.90 12.23
CA LEU A 53 -24.53 20.67 12.76
C LEU A 53 -23.84 20.23 14.08
N GLY A 54 -24.63 19.75 15.03
CA GLY A 54 -24.13 19.20 16.29
C GLY A 54 -23.49 17.81 16.15
N VAL A 55 -22.65 17.45 17.13
CA VAL A 55 -21.87 16.19 17.15
C VAL A 55 -22.69 14.94 17.48
N HIS A 56 -23.98 15.08 17.80
CA HIS A 56 -24.95 13.99 17.90
C HIS A 56 -26.01 14.08 16.78
N GLY A 57 -25.75 14.85 15.73
CA GLY A 57 -26.68 15.08 14.63
C GLY A 57 -27.79 16.10 14.93
N GLU A 58 -27.59 16.98 15.92
CA GLU A 58 -28.49 18.09 16.18
C GLU A 58 -28.56 19.06 14.98
N PRO A 59 -29.75 19.53 14.56
CA PRO A 59 -29.88 20.42 13.40
C PRO A 59 -29.00 21.66 13.47
N GLY A 60 -28.37 21.98 12.34
CA GLY A 60 -27.42 23.08 12.22
C GLY A 60 -28.07 24.45 12.06
N VAL A 61 -27.21 25.46 11.90
CA VAL A 61 -27.59 26.87 11.69
C VAL A 61 -28.34 27.05 10.37
N ARG A 62 -27.93 26.33 9.32
CA ARG A 62 -28.60 26.33 8.00
C ARG A 62 -28.13 25.19 7.11
N ARG A 63 -29.00 24.76 6.19
CA ARG A 63 -28.62 24.03 4.97
C ARG A 63 -28.29 25.01 3.84
N VAL A 64 -27.34 24.63 3.00
CA VAL A 64 -26.97 25.33 1.76
C VAL A 64 -26.64 24.29 0.68
N SER A 65 -26.63 24.69 -0.59
CA SER A 65 -26.10 23.80 -1.63
C SER A 65 -24.59 23.59 -1.46
N ILE A 66 -24.09 22.44 -1.91
CA ILE A 66 -22.68 22.07 -1.91
C ILE A 66 -21.84 23.08 -2.71
N LYS A 67 -20.60 23.28 -2.27
CA LYS A 67 -19.69 24.32 -2.79
C LYS A 67 -18.25 23.82 -2.85
N SER A 68 -17.36 24.58 -3.48
CA SER A 68 -15.92 24.33 -3.38
C SER A 68 -15.44 24.41 -1.93
N ALA A 69 -14.40 23.64 -1.57
CA ALA A 69 -13.83 23.66 -0.21
C ALA A 69 -13.48 25.07 0.25
N LYS A 70 -12.97 25.91 -0.66
CA LYS A 70 -12.72 27.36 -0.47
C LYS A 70 -13.94 28.13 0.01
N GLU A 71 -15.07 28.00 -0.69
CA GLU A 71 -16.33 28.65 -0.31
C GLU A 71 -16.89 28.11 1.02
N VAL A 72 -16.73 26.81 1.29
CA VAL A 72 -17.18 26.21 2.56
C VAL A 72 -16.35 26.73 3.73
N VAL A 73 -15.02 26.74 3.61
CA VAL A 73 -14.11 27.29 4.63
C VAL A 73 -14.32 28.78 4.84
N ASP A 74 -14.46 29.55 3.76
CA ASP A 74 -14.80 30.98 3.82
C ASP A 74 -16.14 31.22 4.54
N MET A 75 -17.15 30.38 4.28
CA MET A 75 -18.44 30.45 4.95
C MET A 75 -18.34 30.12 6.45
N MET A 76 -17.55 29.10 6.81
CA MET A 76 -17.30 28.69 8.19
C MET A 76 -16.58 29.79 8.98
N LEU A 77 -15.43 30.27 8.47
CA LEU A 77 -14.62 31.27 9.14
C LEU A 77 -15.31 32.65 9.19
N LYS A 78 -16.06 33.05 8.15
CA LYS A 78 -16.91 34.25 8.22
C LYS A 78 -18.05 34.12 9.22
N HIS A 79 -18.65 32.94 9.39
CA HIS A 79 -19.68 32.77 10.42
C HIS A 79 -19.11 33.00 11.83
N MET A 80 -17.89 32.51 12.08
CA MET A 80 -17.16 32.74 13.33
C MET A 80 -16.75 34.20 13.56
N THR A 81 -16.88 35.13 12.59
CA THR A 81 -16.63 36.58 12.82
C THR A 81 -17.91 37.40 13.03
N LEU A 82 -19.09 36.78 12.96
CA LEU A 82 -20.37 37.46 13.20
C LEU A 82 -20.60 37.66 14.71
N LYS A 83 -20.80 38.91 15.15
CA LYS A 83 -21.00 39.26 16.58
C LYS A 83 -22.19 38.56 17.24
N ASP A 84 -23.19 38.18 16.45
CA ASP A 84 -24.41 37.49 16.92
C ASP A 84 -24.28 35.96 16.90
N SER A 85 -23.10 35.42 16.56
CA SER A 85 -22.82 33.98 16.59
C SER A 85 -22.35 33.52 17.96
N ALA A 86 -22.82 32.34 18.38
CA ALA A 86 -22.43 31.69 19.63
C ALA A 86 -20.96 31.19 19.66
N SER A 87 -20.29 31.12 18.51
CA SER A 87 -18.86 30.79 18.39
C SER A 87 -18.02 31.95 17.83
N SER A 88 -18.40 33.18 18.17
CA SER A 88 -17.80 34.39 17.63
C SER A 88 -16.40 34.70 18.19
N ILE A 89 -15.44 34.95 17.29
CA ILE A 89 -14.08 35.43 17.56
C ILE A 89 -13.85 36.71 16.74
N ASN A 90 -13.19 37.69 17.35
CA ASN A 90 -12.72 38.89 16.64
C ASN A 90 -11.22 38.78 16.32
N PHE A 91 -10.88 38.69 15.03
CA PHE A 91 -9.50 38.62 14.54
C PHE A 91 -8.92 39.99 14.20
N SER A 92 -7.66 40.21 14.56
CA SER A 92 -6.83 41.38 14.23
C SER A 92 -5.54 40.94 13.54
N LYS A 93 -4.92 41.81 12.73
CA LYS A 93 -3.72 41.53 11.92
C LYS A 93 -2.41 41.30 12.71
N GLU A 94 -2.51 41.24 14.02
CA GLU A 94 -1.41 41.02 14.97
C GLU A 94 -1.70 39.83 15.90
N ASP A 95 -2.87 39.17 15.73
CA ASP A 95 -3.26 38.03 16.55
C ASP A 95 -2.50 36.77 16.16
N SER A 96 -1.98 36.07 17.16
CA SER A 96 -1.52 34.68 17.03
C SER A 96 -2.66 33.71 17.36
N VAL A 97 -2.77 32.63 16.59
CA VAL A 97 -3.80 31.59 16.78
C VAL A 97 -3.23 30.17 16.78
N ALA A 98 -3.93 29.26 17.45
CA ALA A 98 -3.83 27.83 17.23
C ALA A 98 -5.10 27.35 16.51
N VAL A 99 -4.96 26.43 15.56
CA VAL A 99 -6.07 25.93 14.71
C VAL A 99 -6.16 24.42 14.82
N LEU A 100 -7.38 23.88 14.96
CA LEU A 100 -7.67 22.46 14.87
C LEU A 100 -8.72 22.22 13.78
N VAL A 101 -8.35 21.48 12.73
CA VAL A 101 -9.26 20.97 11.70
C VAL A 101 -9.59 19.51 12.05
N ASN A 102 -10.72 19.32 12.70
CA ASN A 102 -11.17 18.04 13.25
C ASN A 102 -12.09 17.30 12.27
N ASN A 103 -11.70 16.10 11.85
CA ASN A 103 -12.51 15.19 11.03
C ASN A 103 -13.67 14.64 11.88
N LEU A 104 -14.90 14.78 11.41
CA LEU A 104 -16.09 14.28 12.11
C LEU A 104 -16.30 12.76 11.89
N GLY A 105 -15.49 12.12 11.04
CA GLY A 105 -15.31 10.67 10.99
C GLY A 105 -15.23 10.10 9.57
N GLY A 106 -16.06 10.62 8.67
CA GLY A 106 -16.28 10.06 7.32
C GLY A 106 -15.56 10.77 6.16
N LEU A 107 -14.72 11.77 6.41
CA LEU A 107 -13.90 12.37 5.35
C LEU A 107 -12.57 11.64 5.16
N SER A 108 -12.14 11.50 3.91
CA SER A 108 -10.82 11.00 3.56
C SER A 108 -9.71 11.99 3.94
N GLN A 109 -8.48 11.49 4.06
CA GLN A 109 -7.32 12.36 4.33
C GLN A 109 -7.06 13.36 3.18
N LEU A 110 -7.49 13.05 1.94
CA LEU A 110 -7.38 13.98 0.82
C LEU A 110 -8.35 15.17 0.97
N GLU A 111 -9.62 14.91 1.29
CA GLU A 111 -10.61 15.95 1.61
C GLU A 111 -10.14 16.80 2.80
N MET A 112 -9.64 16.16 3.87
CA MET A 112 -9.09 16.85 5.04
C MET A 112 -7.89 17.75 4.70
N ASN A 113 -6.94 17.27 3.89
CA ASN A 113 -5.76 18.05 3.50
C ASN A 113 -6.15 19.29 2.66
N ILE A 114 -7.14 19.18 1.77
CA ILE A 114 -7.66 20.31 0.98
C ILE A 114 -8.28 21.36 1.92
N VAL A 115 -9.13 20.95 2.87
CA VAL A 115 -9.71 21.87 3.87
C VAL A 115 -8.61 22.53 4.71
N CYS A 116 -7.56 21.80 5.10
CA CYS A 116 -6.44 22.38 5.85
C CYS A 116 -5.71 23.48 5.06
N GLY A 117 -5.49 23.28 3.76
CA GLY A 117 -4.88 24.28 2.87
C GLY A 117 -5.73 25.55 2.77
N GLU A 118 -7.03 25.41 2.50
CA GLU A 118 -7.96 26.55 2.39
C GLU A 118 -8.09 27.35 3.71
N VAL A 119 -8.00 26.68 4.88
CA VAL A 119 -7.98 27.36 6.19
C VAL A 119 -6.68 28.15 6.41
N LEU A 120 -5.53 27.59 6.03
CA LEU A 120 -4.24 28.28 6.10
C LEU A 120 -4.20 29.49 5.15
N ASP A 121 -4.66 29.33 3.92
CA ASP A 121 -4.77 30.42 2.93
C ASP A 121 -5.68 31.55 3.43
N TRP A 122 -6.85 31.22 3.99
CA TRP A 122 -7.80 32.22 4.49
C TRP A 122 -7.24 33.02 5.66
N LEU A 123 -6.63 32.35 6.65
CA LEU A 123 -6.03 33.01 7.82
C LEU A 123 -4.80 33.83 7.44
N SER A 124 -3.99 33.35 6.50
CA SER A 124 -2.84 34.09 5.96
C SER A 124 -3.29 35.33 5.19
N ALA A 125 -4.34 35.24 4.37
CA ALA A 125 -4.93 36.37 3.67
C ALA A 125 -5.59 37.40 4.60
N ALA A 126 -6.12 36.94 5.75
CA ALA A 126 -6.60 37.82 6.82
C ALA A 126 -5.45 38.53 7.59
N GLY A 127 -4.21 38.02 7.48
CA GLY A 127 -3.04 38.51 8.21
C GLY A 127 -2.96 38.01 9.66
N VAL A 128 -3.53 36.83 9.95
CA VAL A 128 -3.54 36.21 11.28
C VAL A 128 -2.40 35.19 11.37
N GLN A 129 -1.58 35.23 12.42
CA GLN A 129 -0.42 34.36 12.54
C GLN A 129 -0.80 33.00 13.15
N VAL A 130 -0.82 31.96 12.33
CA VAL A 130 -1.00 30.58 12.82
C VAL A 130 0.29 30.10 13.47
N GLN A 131 0.29 29.93 14.80
CA GLN A 131 1.44 29.42 15.56
C GLN A 131 1.46 27.89 15.63
N ARG A 132 0.28 27.26 15.72
CA ARG A 132 0.11 25.81 15.80
C ARG A 132 -1.07 25.40 14.91
N PHE A 133 -0.88 24.35 14.12
CA PHE A 133 -1.95 23.80 13.27
C PHE A 133 -2.08 22.30 13.51
N TYR A 134 -3.28 21.86 13.87
CA TYR A 134 -3.61 20.48 14.20
C TYR A 134 -4.65 19.97 13.19
N SER A 135 -4.53 18.71 12.78
CA SER A 135 -5.50 18.04 11.91
C SER A 135 -5.60 16.56 12.26
N GLY A 136 -6.81 16.01 12.23
CA GLY A 136 -7.06 14.60 12.57
C GLY A 136 -8.48 14.36 13.11
N ALA A 137 -8.77 13.11 13.48
CA ALA A 137 -10.04 12.72 14.10
C ALA A 137 -9.92 12.79 15.63
N CYS A 138 -10.26 13.95 16.21
CA CYS A 138 -10.12 14.23 17.65
C CYS A 138 -11.46 14.13 18.40
N MET A 139 -12.55 14.54 17.74
CA MET A 139 -13.92 14.50 18.27
C MET A 139 -14.86 14.14 17.11
N THR A 140 -15.09 12.85 16.90
CA THR A 140 -15.89 12.30 15.80
C THR A 140 -17.37 12.19 16.13
N SER A 141 -18.22 12.30 15.12
CA SER A 141 -19.63 11.90 15.13
C SER A 141 -19.79 10.59 14.34
N LEU A 142 -19.29 9.49 14.90
CA LEU A 142 -19.25 8.16 14.24
C LEU A 142 -18.63 8.21 12.83
N GLU A 143 -19.39 7.92 11.78
CA GLU A 143 -18.96 7.91 10.37
C GLU A 143 -19.34 9.19 9.60
N MET A 144 -19.74 10.27 10.28
CA MET A 144 -20.27 11.47 9.65
C MET A 144 -19.28 12.10 8.66
N ARG A 145 -19.68 12.25 7.40
CA ARG A 145 -18.88 12.92 6.37
C ARG A 145 -18.90 14.42 6.59
N GLY A 146 -18.05 14.91 7.49
CA GLY A 146 -17.96 16.32 7.84
C GLY A 146 -16.65 16.72 8.49
N VAL A 147 -16.45 18.02 8.62
CA VAL A 147 -15.27 18.63 9.24
C VAL A 147 -15.72 19.71 10.22
N SER A 148 -14.94 19.93 11.26
CA SER A 148 -15.10 21.05 12.17
C SER A 148 -13.81 21.82 12.30
N ILE A 149 -13.90 23.14 12.20
CA ILE A 149 -12.76 24.05 12.35
C ILE A 149 -12.90 24.70 13.72
N SER A 150 -11.87 24.57 14.56
CA SER A 150 -11.74 25.31 15.81
C SER A 150 -10.55 26.24 15.70
N VAL A 151 -10.73 27.51 16.08
CA VAL A 151 -9.65 28.50 16.15
C VAL A 151 -9.59 29.03 17.57
N LEU A 152 -8.40 28.97 18.19
CA LEU A 152 -8.10 29.50 19.51
C LEU A 152 -7.19 30.73 19.35
N LYS A 153 -7.66 31.89 19.79
CA LYS A 153 -6.84 33.09 19.91
C LYS A 153 -5.87 32.94 21.08
N LEU A 154 -4.57 33.03 20.82
CA LEU A 154 -3.53 32.71 21.80
C LEU A 154 -3.19 33.92 22.68
N GLN A 155 -2.95 33.63 23.95
CA GLN A 155 -2.22 34.51 24.88
C GLN A 155 -0.78 33.99 25.03
N SER A 156 0.17 34.85 25.42
CA SER A 156 1.61 34.55 25.49
C SER A 156 1.94 33.22 26.19
N ASP A 157 1.23 32.94 27.27
CA ASP A 157 1.52 31.85 28.19
C ASP A 157 0.83 30.53 27.80
N TRP A 158 0.00 30.51 26.75
CA TRP A 158 -0.83 29.33 26.42
C TRP A 158 -0.13 28.32 25.51
N LEU A 159 0.85 28.75 24.71
CA LEU A 159 1.63 27.82 23.87
C LEU A 159 2.29 26.73 24.71
N ARG A 160 2.83 27.06 25.90
CA ARG A 160 3.45 26.08 26.82
C ARG A 160 2.50 24.97 27.30
N TYR A 161 1.18 25.20 27.26
CA TYR A 161 0.18 24.20 27.61
C TYR A 161 -0.21 23.32 26.42
N LEU A 162 -0.17 23.88 25.20
CA LEU A 162 -0.42 23.15 23.94
C LEU A 162 0.78 22.31 23.49
N ASP A 163 1.99 22.78 23.79
CA ASP A 163 3.27 22.11 23.54
C ASP A 163 3.69 21.17 24.69
N ALA A 164 2.90 21.07 25.75
CA ALA A 164 3.19 20.21 26.89
C ALA A 164 3.17 18.73 26.48
N PRO A 165 4.18 17.92 26.83
CA PRO A 165 4.15 16.48 26.58
C PRO A 165 2.92 15.83 27.22
N THR A 166 2.20 15.02 26.44
CA THR A 166 0.96 14.35 26.86
C THR A 166 0.95 12.89 26.43
N GLU A 167 0.37 12.04 27.26
CA GLU A 167 0.16 10.61 26.98
C GLU A 167 -1.20 10.34 26.29
N ALA A 168 -1.95 11.40 25.96
CA ALA A 168 -3.24 11.32 25.30
C ALA A 168 -3.10 10.77 23.85
N THR A 169 -3.48 9.50 23.66
CA THR A 169 -3.26 8.72 22.43
C THR A 169 -3.87 9.30 21.14
N ALA A 170 -4.86 10.19 21.26
CA ALA A 170 -5.53 10.85 20.13
C ALA A 170 -5.17 12.34 19.99
N TRP A 171 -4.20 12.87 20.75
CA TRP A 171 -3.75 14.25 20.61
C TRP A 171 -2.86 14.40 19.35
N PRO A 172 -3.27 15.19 18.34
CA PRO A 172 -2.50 15.34 17.10
C PRO A 172 -1.19 16.10 17.35
N ALA A 173 -0.11 15.67 16.69
CA ALA A 173 1.14 16.42 16.70
C ALA A 173 0.96 17.81 16.04
N PRO A 174 1.48 18.90 16.64
CA PRO A 174 1.39 20.22 16.03
C PRO A 174 2.20 20.30 14.74
N SER A 175 1.55 20.73 13.66
CA SER A 175 2.25 21.36 12.53
C SER A 175 2.62 22.79 12.90
N PHE A 176 3.80 23.22 12.45
CA PHE A 176 4.32 24.57 12.63
C PHE A 176 4.34 25.27 11.26
N PRO A 177 3.20 25.81 10.78
CA PRO A 177 3.18 26.52 9.51
C PRO A 177 4.07 27.78 9.63
N GLN A 178 5.15 27.80 8.86
CA GLN A 178 5.94 29.02 8.72
C GLN A 178 5.15 30.05 7.90
N PRO A 179 5.39 31.36 8.07
CA PRO A 179 4.91 32.39 7.16
C PRO A 179 5.68 32.31 5.82
N SER A 180 5.45 31.25 5.06
CA SER A 180 6.00 31.05 3.72
C SER A 180 5.32 31.99 2.72
N GLU A 181 6.07 32.42 1.70
CA GLU A 181 5.44 32.97 0.49
C GLU A 181 4.41 31.96 -0.07
N PRO A 182 3.30 32.43 -0.69
CA PRO A 182 2.27 31.55 -1.22
C PRO A 182 2.90 30.51 -2.16
N PHE A 183 2.54 29.24 -1.96
CA PHE A 183 3.18 28.10 -2.63
C PHE A 183 3.09 28.24 -4.15
N ARG A 184 4.15 28.77 -4.75
CA ARG A 184 4.40 28.59 -6.16
C ARG A 184 4.77 27.12 -6.34
N MET A 185 3.88 26.38 -7.00
CA MET A 185 4.28 25.21 -7.78
C MET A 185 5.64 25.53 -8.43
N PRO A 186 6.69 24.70 -8.25
CA PRO A 186 7.95 24.91 -8.93
C PRO A 186 7.64 25.06 -10.41
N SER A 187 7.84 26.27 -10.95
CA SER A 187 7.59 26.52 -12.36
C SER A 187 8.58 25.65 -13.10
N VAL A 188 8.09 24.55 -13.71
CA VAL A 188 8.93 23.61 -14.44
C VAL A 188 9.64 24.41 -15.51
N GLN A 189 10.91 24.71 -15.25
CA GLN A 189 11.70 25.53 -16.14
C GLN A 189 12.02 24.67 -17.35
N LYS A 190 11.17 24.73 -18.37
CA LYS A 190 11.44 24.17 -19.70
C LYS A 190 12.76 24.68 -20.32
N ASN A 191 13.35 25.69 -19.70
CA ASN A 191 14.60 26.35 -20.08
C ASN A 191 15.69 26.24 -19.01
N ALA A 192 15.51 25.42 -17.96
CA ALA A 192 16.65 24.98 -17.17
C ALA A 192 17.46 24.03 -18.05
N PRO A 193 18.77 24.27 -18.27
CA PRO A 193 19.59 23.31 -18.99
C PRO A 193 19.70 22.06 -18.12
N HIS A 194 19.00 20.99 -18.52
CA HIS A 194 19.44 19.66 -18.17
C HIS A 194 20.90 19.53 -18.63
N GLU A 195 21.77 19.01 -17.76
CA GLU A 195 23.02 18.39 -18.20
C GLU A 195 22.58 17.14 -18.99
N ASN A 196 22.42 17.31 -20.30
CA ASN A 196 21.55 16.43 -21.08
C ASN A 196 22.28 15.14 -21.47
N PRO A 197 21.84 13.95 -21.04
CA PRO A 197 22.46 12.68 -21.43
C PRO A 197 22.48 12.47 -22.95
N ASP A 198 21.47 13.01 -23.66
CA ASP A 198 21.42 12.96 -25.12
C ASP A 198 22.66 13.57 -25.78
N CYS A 199 23.32 14.56 -25.16
CA CYS A 199 24.46 15.26 -25.78
C CYS A 199 25.73 14.40 -25.91
N ASP A 200 25.88 13.36 -25.09
CA ASP A 200 26.95 12.36 -25.27
C ASP A 200 26.44 11.15 -26.08
N PHE A 201 25.17 10.75 -25.94
CA PHE A 201 24.53 9.74 -26.81
C PHE A 201 24.55 10.14 -28.30
N GLU A 202 24.30 11.42 -28.61
CA GLU A 202 24.40 11.96 -29.96
C GLU A 202 25.83 11.92 -30.52
N ARG A 203 26.86 11.97 -29.66
CA ARG A 203 28.27 12.06 -30.08
C ARG A 203 28.86 10.71 -30.46
N ASP A 204 28.54 9.67 -29.71
CA ASP A 204 29.12 8.34 -29.90
C ASP A 204 28.30 7.47 -30.89
N ALA A 205 27.11 7.93 -31.30
CA ALA A 205 26.26 7.23 -32.25
C ALA A 205 26.83 7.19 -33.68
N LEU A 206 26.87 5.99 -34.27
CA LEU A 206 27.35 5.72 -35.63
C LEU A 206 26.51 6.43 -36.71
N GLU A 207 27.18 6.87 -37.78
CA GLU A 207 26.57 7.46 -38.97
C GLU A 207 26.42 6.46 -40.11
N ILE A 208 25.32 6.61 -40.88
CA ILE A 208 25.08 5.90 -42.14
C ILE A 208 25.08 6.87 -43.33
N ASP A 209 25.30 6.35 -44.54
CA ASP A 209 25.36 7.17 -45.75
C ASP A 209 23.99 7.82 -46.10
N GLN A 210 24.03 8.84 -46.97
CA GLN A 210 22.85 9.64 -47.30
C GLN A 210 21.76 8.87 -48.07
N GLU A 211 22.11 7.79 -48.79
CA GLU A 211 21.12 6.94 -49.45
C GLU A 211 20.49 5.97 -48.45
N ALA A 212 21.30 5.35 -47.56
CA ALA A 212 20.81 4.54 -46.45
C ALA A 212 19.89 5.33 -45.50
N ALA A 213 20.27 6.55 -45.13
CA ALA A 213 19.45 7.45 -44.31
C ALA A 213 18.09 7.75 -44.97
N LYS A 214 18.08 8.00 -46.28
CA LYS A 214 16.85 8.24 -47.04
C LYS A 214 15.99 6.98 -47.19
N ARG A 215 16.61 5.79 -47.32
CA ARG A 215 15.89 4.51 -47.28
C ARG A 215 15.24 4.30 -45.91
N PHE A 216 15.94 4.60 -44.81
CA PHE A 216 15.39 4.50 -43.45
C PHE A 216 14.23 5.48 -43.20
N GLU A 217 14.33 6.74 -43.64
CA GLU A 217 13.21 7.70 -43.62
C GLU A 217 11.99 7.14 -44.37
N ASN A 218 12.19 6.61 -45.59
CA ASN A 218 11.13 6.00 -46.38
C ASN A 218 10.49 4.79 -45.69
N CYS A 219 11.28 3.94 -45.02
CA CYS A 219 10.77 2.80 -44.26
C CYS A 219 9.85 3.25 -43.12
N VAL A 220 10.27 4.24 -42.33
CA VAL A 220 9.47 4.77 -41.21
C VAL A 220 8.21 5.46 -41.72
N ARG A 221 8.29 6.26 -42.79
CA ARG A 221 7.11 6.86 -43.43
C ARG A 221 6.13 5.81 -44.00
N ALA A 222 6.63 4.72 -44.57
CA ALA A 222 5.80 3.62 -45.09
C ALA A 222 5.08 2.88 -43.96
N ALA A 223 5.80 2.53 -42.88
CA ALA A 223 5.24 1.95 -41.67
C ALA A 223 4.13 2.82 -41.07
N CYS A 224 4.38 4.13 -40.92
CA CYS A 224 3.39 5.07 -40.39
C CYS A 224 2.13 5.15 -41.27
N LYS A 225 2.27 5.21 -42.60
CA LYS A 225 1.12 5.22 -43.51
C LYS A 225 0.29 3.94 -43.40
N ALA A 226 0.93 2.77 -43.38
CA ALA A 226 0.24 1.49 -43.25
C ALA A 226 -0.54 1.34 -41.93
N LEU A 227 -0.10 1.99 -40.84
CA LEU A 227 -0.84 2.04 -39.57
C LEU A 227 -2.01 3.03 -39.61
N ILE A 228 -1.87 4.17 -40.31
CA ILE A 228 -2.97 5.14 -40.50
C ILE A 228 -4.06 4.55 -41.40
N GLU A 229 -3.68 3.84 -42.46
CA GLU A 229 -4.59 3.17 -43.41
C GLU A 229 -5.31 1.95 -42.79
N ALA A 230 -4.83 1.44 -41.65
CA ALA A 230 -5.41 0.30 -40.95
C ALA A 230 -6.30 0.66 -39.74
N GLU A 231 -6.54 1.95 -39.46
CA GLU A 231 -7.28 2.40 -38.25
C GLU A 231 -8.62 1.66 -38.07
N ASP A 232 -9.48 1.65 -39.08
CA ASP A 232 -10.83 1.06 -38.98
C ASP A 232 -10.78 -0.47 -38.77
N GLU A 233 -9.91 -1.17 -39.50
CA GLU A 233 -9.70 -2.63 -39.37
C GLU A 233 -9.17 -2.99 -37.98
N LEU A 234 -8.25 -2.19 -37.43
CA LEU A 234 -7.66 -2.41 -36.11
C LEU A 234 -8.65 -2.09 -34.98
N ASN A 235 -9.48 -1.05 -35.12
CA ASN A 235 -10.54 -0.74 -34.17
C ASN A 235 -11.65 -1.81 -34.19
N GLU A 236 -12.03 -2.32 -35.36
CA GLU A 236 -13.01 -3.42 -35.50
C GLU A 236 -12.50 -4.69 -34.80
N LEU A 237 -11.26 -5.10 -35.07
CA LEU A 237 -10.61 -6.26 -34.43
C LEU A 237 -10.48 -6.10 -32.90
N ASP A 238 -10.13 -4.90 -32.42
CA ASP A 238 -9.99 -4.59 -31.00
C ASP A 238 -11.34 -4.59 -30.28
N SER A 239 -12.42 -4.14 -30.93
CA SER A 239 -13.76 -4.06 -30.33
C SER A 239 -14.33 -5.40 -29.83
N ALA A 240 -13.80 -6.53 -30.30
CA ALA A 240 -14.20 -7.87 -29.87
C ALA A 240 -13.56 -8.33 -28.55
N ALA A 241 -12.42 -7.76 -28.13
CA ALA A 241 -11.65 -8.25 -26.99
C ALA A 241 -10.93 -7.17 -26.14
N GLY A 242 -10.98 -5.90 -26.56
CA GLY A 242 -10.39 -4.73 -25.92
C GLY A 242 -11.38 -3.57 -25.81
N ASP A 243 -10.91 -2.33 -25.91
CA ASP A 243 -11.73 -1.10 -25.84
C ASP A 243 -12.06 -0.46 -27.21
N GLY A 244 -11.53 -1.01 -28.30
CA GLY A 244 -11.87 -0.58 -29.67
C GLY A 244 -11.12 0.66 -30.15
N ASP A 245 -9.99 1.00 -29.50
CA ASP A 245 -9.21 2.22 -29.79
C ASP A 245 -7.81 1.95 -30.37
N CYS A 246 -7.39 0.68 -30.44
CA CYS A 246 -6.04 0.30 -30.84
C CYS A 246 -5.58 0.92 -32.18
N GLY A 247 -6.46 0.93 -33.19
CA GLY A 247 -6.21 1.56 -34.49
C GLY A 247 -6.10 3.09 -34.40
N GLN A 248 -6.96 3.74 -33.61
CA GLN A 248 -6.89 5.18 -33.38
C GLN A 248 -5.62 5.59 -32.62
N THR A 249 -5.22 4.80 -31.63
CA THR A 249 -4.00 4.97 -30.83
C THR A 249 -2.75 4.81 -31.70
N LEU A 250 -2.73 3.83 -32.60
CA LEU A 250 -1.65 3.65 -33.58
C LEU A 250 -1.63 4.75 -34.67
N ARG A 251 -2.81 5.21 -35.13
CA ARG A 251 -2.92 6.37 -36.03
C ARG A 251 -2.32 7.63 -35.41
N ARG A 252 -2.64 7.94 -34.14
CA ARG A 252 -2.05 9.08 -33.42
C ARG A 252 -0.52 8.98 -33.36
N SER A 253 0.00 7.81 -33.00
CA SER A 253 1.44 7.50 -32.99
C SER A 253 2.09 7.81 -34.34
N ALA A 254 1.52 7.28 -35.43
CA ALA A 254 2.02 7.44 -36.78
C ALA A 254 1.93 8.88 -37.31
N GLN A 255 0.88 9.62 -36.93
CA GLN A 255 0.73 11.03 -37.27
C GLN A 255 1.72 11.93 -36.50
N ALA A 256 2.00 11.63 -35.23
CA ALA A 256 3.03 12.31 -34.45
C ALA A 256 4.42 12.11 -35.06
N ILE A 257 4.76 10.87 -35.43
CA ILE A 257 6.00 10.54 -36.15
C ILE A 257 6.11 11.31 -37.47
N ILE A 258 5.10 11.23 -38.35
CA ILE A 258 5.12 11.95 -39.64
C ILE A 258 5.32 13.46 -39.43
N SER A 259 4.65 14.05 -38.44
CA SER A 259 4.80 15.46 -38.10
C SER A 259 6.21 15.82 -37.64
N ALA A 260 6.86 14.97 -36.82
CA ALA A 260 8.23 15.18 -36.38
C ALA A 260 9.23 15.08 -37.55
N ILE A 261 9.02 14.14 -38.48
CA ILE A 261 9.85 14.03 -39.69
C ILE A 261 9.65 15.25 -40.60
N GLU A 262 8.41 15.76 -40.75
CA GLU A 262 8.12 16.95 -41.56
C GLU A 262 8.69 18.25 -40.96
N ARG A 263 8.80 18.35 -39.63
CA ARG A 263 9.56 19.41 -38.94
C ARG A 263 11.08 19.24 -39.04
N SER A 264 11.57 18.12 -39.57
CA SER A 264 13.00 17.71 -39.57
C SER A 264 13.59 17.50 -38.16
N ASP A 265 12.76 17.08 -37.19
CA ASP A 265 13.18 16.84 -35.80
C ASP A 265 13.96 15.51 -35.60
N VAL A 266 14.05 14.66 -36.63
CA VAL A 266 14.54 13.27 -36.53
C VAL A 266 15.78 13.06 -37.43
N PRO A 267 16.98 12.83 -36.86
CA PRO A 267 18.23 12.78 -37.62
C PRO A 267 18.51 11.38 -38.20
N PHE A 268 17.85 11.03 -39.31
CA PHE A 268 17.96 9.71 -39.98
C PHE A 268 19.38 9.28 -40.41
N SER A 269 20.37 10.19 -40.39
CA SER A 269 21.78 9.85 -40.61
C SER A 269 22.46 9.14 -39.43
N ARG A 270 21.87 9.17 -38.22
CA ARG A 270 22.34 8.46 -37.02
C ARG A 270 21.23 7.55 -36.49
N PRO A 271 21.21 6.24 -36.82
CA PRO A 271 20.07 5.37 -36.53
C PRO A 271 19.64 5.30 -35.06
N ALA A 272 20.61 5.25 -34.13
CA ALA A 272 20.33 5.25 -32.69
C ALA A 272 19.61 6.54 -32.24
N VAL A 273 20.13 7.71 -32.64
CA VAL A 273 19.53 9.02 -32.31
C VAL A 273 18.14 9.15 -32.93
N ALA A 274 17.97 8.70 -34.18
CA ALA A 274 16.66 8.67 -34.83
C ALA A 274 15.64 7.79 -34.10
N LEU A 275 16.02 6.57 -33.68
CA LEU A 275 15.11 5.68 -32.93
C LEU A 275 14.80 6.21 -31.52
N HIS A 276 15.77 6.76 -30.80
CA HIS A 276 15.54 7.40 -29.49
C HIS A 276 14.63 8.64 -29.61
N ARG A 277 14.80 9.43 -30.69
CA ARG A 277 13.93 10.57 -30.96
C ARG A 277 12.51 10.14 -31.34
N LEU A 278 12.38 9.04 -32.09
CA LEU A 278 11.08 8.45 -32.42
C LEU A 278 10.39 7.84 -31.20
N SER A 279 11.11 7.20 -30.26
CA SER A 279 10.51 6.68 -29.02
C SER A 279 9.90 7.81 -28.19
N SER A 280 10.62 8.93 -28.04
CA SER A 280 10.11 10.14 -27.36
C SER A 280 8.86 10.70 -28.03
N VAL A 281 8.82 10.75 -29.36
CA VAL A 281 7.66 11.24 -30.13
C VAL A 281 6.45 10.32 -30.00
N VAL A 282 6.65 9.00 -29.86
CA VAL A 282 5.58 8.04 -29.55
C VAL A 282 5.11 8.19 -28.10
N GLU A 283 6.02 8.35 -27.14
CA GLU A 283 5.65 8.51 -25.72
C GLU A 283 4.89 9.82 -25.45
N GLU A 284 5.29 10.94 -26.07
CA GLU A 284 4.56 12.21 -26.00
C GLU A 284 3.25 12.19 -26.82
N GLY A 285 3.22 11.44 -27.94
CA GLY A 285 2.12 11.48 -28.92
C GLY A 285 0.99 10.47 -28.70
N THR A 286 1.18 9.48 -27.83
CA THR A 286 0.33 8.27 -27.77
C THR A 286 -0.14 7.95 -26.35
N GLY A 287 -1.44 7.69 -26.20
CA GLY A 287 -2.02 7.24 -24.94
C GLY A 287 -1.91 5.72 -24.71
N GLY A 288 -2.00 5.31 -23.45
CA GLY A 288 -2.13 3.91 -23.06
C GLY A 288 -0.86 3.06 -23.22
N THR A 289 -1.01 1.75 -23.04
CA THR A 289 0.11 0.79 -23.03
C THR A 289 0.80 0.66 -24.39
N THR A 290 0.07 0.86 -25.49
CA THR A 290 0.60 0.73 -26.86
C THR A 290 1.71 1.75 -27.13
N GLY A 291 1.55 3.00 -26.69
CA GLY A 291 2.58 4.03 -26.80
C GLY A 291 3.87 3.63 -26.07
N GLY A 292 3.75 3.28 -24.79
CA GLY A 292 4.89 2.83 -23.97
C GLY A 292 5.60 1.60 -24.54
N ILE A 293 4.86 0.62 -25.07
CA ILE A 293 5.46 -0.59 -25.67
C ILE A 293 6.26 -0.26 -26.94
N TYR A 294 5.73 0.58 -27.84
CA TYR A 294 6.46 1.01 -29.03
C TYR A 294 7.64 1.94 -28.70
N ALA A 295 7.53 2.78 -27.66
CA ALA A 295 8.65 3.58 -27.17
C ALA A 295 9.77 2.70 -26.60
N ILE A 296 9.44 1.68 -25.79
CA ILE A 296 10.40 0.67 -25.28
C ILE A 296 11.08 -0.08 -26.44
N LEU A 297 10.31 -0.53 -27.43
CA LEU A 297 10.82 -1.22 -28.63
C LEU A 297 11.87 -0.37 -29.36
N MET A 298 11.57 0.91 -29.60
CA MET A 298 12.47 1.83 -30.32
C MET A 298 13.68 2.25 -29.47
N SER A 299 13.50 2.49 -28.17
CA SER A 299 14.58 2.90 -27.26
C SER A 299 15.60 1.79 -27.06
N ALA A 300 15.15 0.55 -26.80
CA ALA A 300 16.07 -0.58 -26.64
C ALA A 300 16.73 -1.01 -27.96
N ALA A 301 16.07 -0.79 -29.10
CA ALA A 301 16.71 -0.93 -30.41
C ALA A 301 17.78 0.15 -30.65
N ALA A 302 17.56 1.39 -30.18
CA ALA A 302 18.54 2.47 -30.29
C ALA A 302 19.85 2.15 -29.56
N ASP A 303 19.79 1.61 -28.32
CA ASP A 303 20.94 1.21 -27.51
C ASP A 303 21.87 0.19 -28.21
N VAL A 304 21.30 -0.66 -29.08
CA VAL A 304 22.07 -1.61 -29.89
C VAL A 304 22.73 -0.89 -31.08
N LEU A 305 21.98 -0.05 -31.78
CA LEU A 305 22.48 0.68 -32.96
C LEU A 305 23.54 1.74 -32.67
N VAL A 306 23.78 2.09 -31.39
CA VAL A 306 24.98 2.87 -30.99
C VAL A 306 26.27 2.12 -31.36
N LYS A 307 26.26 0.78 -31.33
CA LYS A 307 27.46 -0.06 -31.45
C LYS A 307 27.63 -0.73 -32.81
N ASP A 308 26.53 -1.04 -33.49
CA ASP A 308 26.57 -1.59 -34.84
C ASP A 308 25.35 -1.16 -35.67
N VAL A 309 25.60 -0.69 -36.89
CA VAL A 309 24.58 -0.31 -37.89
C VAL A 309 24.59 -1.21 -39.13
N SER A 310 25.32 -2.34 -39.07
CA SER A 310 25.29 -3.40 -40.07
C SER A 310 23.93 -4.11 -40.13
N THR A 311 23.72 -4.93 -41.16
CA THR A 311 22.52 -5.76 -41.28
C THR A 311 22.28 -6.64 -40.05
N ASP A 312 23.36 -7.19 -39.47
CA ASP A 312 23.28 -8.02 -38.27
C ASP A 312 22.98 -7.17 -37.03
N GLY A 313 23.53 -5.95 -36.97
CA GLY A 313 23.21 -4.92 -35.97
C GLY A 313 21.73 -4.52 -35.97
N TRP A 314 21.09 -4.40 -37.14
CA TRP A 314 19.65 -4.14 -37.25
C TRP A 314 18.78 -5.34 -36.81
N VAL A 315 19.21 -6.58 -37.07
CA VAL A 315 18.53 -7.78 -36.55
C VAL A 315 18.69 -7.88 -35.02
N ALA A 316 19.88 -7.58 -34.50
CA ALA A 316 20.15 -7.53 -33.06
C ALA A 316 19.35 -6.40 -32.37
N ALA A 317 19.19 -5.24 -33.02
CA ALA A 317 18.38 -4.14 -32.51
C ALA A 317 16.90 -4.50 -32.42
N LEU A 318 16.35 -5.21 -33.42
CA LEU A 318 14.99 -5.72 -33.37
C LEU A 318 14.82 -6.81 -32.30
N SER A 319 15.83 -7.66 -32.07
CA SER A 319 15.85 -8.65 -30.99
C SER A 319 15.87 -7.99 -29.62
N GLY A 320 16.82 -7.10 -29.34
CA GLY A 320 16.92 -6.38 -28.07
C GLY A 320 15.70 -5.49 -27.78
N GLY A 321 15.12 -4.89 -28.82
CA GLY A 321 13.84 -4.20 -28.75
C GLY A 321 12.70 -5.14 -28.33
N LEU A 322 12.57 -6.32 -28.95
CA LEU A 322 11.54 -7.29 -28.59
C LEU A 322 11.77 -7.87 -27.19
N GLU A 323 13.01 -8.18 -26.81
CA GLU A 323 13.39 -8.65 -25.48
C GLU A 323 13.02 -7.62 -24.39
N ALA A 324 13.21 -6.32 -24.65
CA ALA A 324 12.75 -5.27 -23.75
C ALA A 324 11.22 -5.21 -23.65
N VAL A 325 10.50 -5.37 -24.78
CA VAL A 325 9.03 -5.45 -24.80
C VAL A 325 8.51 -6.66 -24.00
N MET A 326 9.10 -7.85 -24.18
CA MET A 326 8.73 -9.05 -23.42
C MET A 326 9.04 -8.87 -21.92
N LYS A 327 10.23 -8.33 -21.58
CA LYS A 327 10.68 -8.08 -20.20
C LYS A 327 9.76 -7.13 -19.42
N TYR A 328 9.36 -6.01 -20.02
CA TYR A 328 8.56 -4.97 -19.34
C TYR A 328 7.06 -5.15 -19.53
N GLY A 329 6.62 -5.58 -20.72
CA GLY A 329 5.21 -5.87 -21.04
C GLY A 329 4.69 -7.22 -20.53
N ARG A 330 5.60 -8.16 -20.17
CA ARG A 330 5.30 -9.51 -19.68
C ARG A 330 4.44 -10.37 -20.62
N ALA A 331 4.60 -10.17 -21.93
CA ALA A 331 4.01 -11.01 -22.96
C ALA A 331 5.09 -11.93 -23.57
N GLU A 332 4.78 -13.20 -23.71
CA GLU A 332 5.61 -14.22 -24.37
C GLU A 332 5.01 -14.61 -25.74
N PRO A 333 5.79 -15.22 -26.66
CA PRO A 333 5.25 -15.84 -27.86
C PRO A 333 4.18 -16.90 -27.52
N GLY A 334 2.99 -16.76 -28.09
CA GLY A 334 1.79 -17.52 -27.77
C GLY A 334 0.82 -16.83 -26.78
N ASP A 335 1.02 -15.55 -26.46
CA ASP A 335 0.15 -14.77 -25.57
C ASP A 335 -0.91 -13.91 -26.28
N ARG A 336 -0.98 -13.94 -27.62
CA ARG A 336 -1.94 -13.19 -28.46
C ARG A 336 -1.70 -11.67 -28.37
N THR A 337 -0.53 -11.23 -28.83
CA THR A 337 -0.08 -9.82 -28.83
C THR A 337 0.82 -9.47 -30.04
N MET A 338 1.28 -8.22 -30.14
CA MET A 338 2.31 -7.81 -31.11
C MET A 338 3.67 -8.54 -31.00
N VAL A 339 3.93 -9.27 -29.89
CA VAL A 339 5.14 -10.10 -29.75
C VAL A 339 5.14 -11.25 -30.75
N ASP A 340 3.98 -11.86 -31.02
CA ASP A 340 3.82 -13.05 -31.86
C ASP A 340 4.41 -12.91 -33.29
N PRO A 341 4.05 -11.88 -34.08
CA PRO A 341 4.59 -11.70 -35.43
C PRO A 341 6.04 -11.19 -35.44
N VAL A 342 6.46 -10.36 -34.48
CA VAL A 342 7.84 -9.84 -34.43
C VAL A 342 8.81 -10.95 -34.06
N HIS A 343 8.44 -11.83 -33.12
CA HIS A 343 9.18 -13.04 -32.82
C HIS A 343 9.26 -13.98 -34.04
N ALA A 344 8.13 -14.23 -34.72
CA ALA A 344 8.11 -15.07 -35.91
C ALA A 344 8.98 -14.54 -37.07
N ALA A 345 9.08 -13.22 -37.24
CA ALA A 345 10.04 -12.61 -38.17
C ALA A 345 11.49 -12.82 -37.71
N LEU A 346 11.80 -12.53 -36.44
CA LEU A 346 13.15 -12.66 -35.89
C LEU A 346 13.71 -14.07 -35.99
N THR A 347 12.92 -15.11 -35.71
CA THR A 347 13.36 -16.51 -35.84
C THR A 347 13.86 -16.82 -37.26
N VAL A 348 13.11 -16.39 -38.30
CA VAL A 348 13.52 -16.59 -39.71
C VAL A 348 14.80 -15.82 -40.05
N LEU A 349 15.00 -14.64 -39.45
CA LEU A 349 16.19 -13.81 -39.68
C LEU A 349 17.43 -14.35 -38.96
N GLN A 350 17.27 -14.89 -37.74
CA GLN A 350 18.34 -15.45 -36.93
C GLN A 350 18.78 -16.85 -37.40
N GLU A 351 17.90 -17.62 -38.05
CA GLU A 351 18.24 -18.90 -38.69
C GLU A 351 18.94 -18.72 -40.07
N ALA A 352 18.88 -17.54 -40.67
CA ALA A 352 19.43 -17.27 -42.00
C ALA A 352 20.95 -17.01 -41.96
N LYS A 353 21.67 -17.50 -42.97
CA LYS A 353 23.12 -17.28 -43.12
C LYS A 353 23.52 -15.89 -43.62
N SER A 354 22.55 -15.15 -44.15
CA SER A 354 22.70 -13.80 -44.71
C SER A 354 21.31 -13.25 -44.99
N VAL A 355 20.96 -12.07 -44.48
CA VAL A 355 19.65 -11.46 -44.74
C VAL A 355 19.63 -10.81 -46.12
N ASP A 356 18.96 -11.44 -47.07
CA ASP A 356 18.70 -10.94 -48.43
C ASP A 356 17.21 -10.60 -48.66
N GLU A 357 16.83 -10.14 -49.86
CA GLU A 357 15.43 -9.80 -50.18
C GLU A 357 14.48 -11.01 -50.04
N ALA A 358 14.95 -12.22 -50.35
CA ALA A 358 14.17 -13.44 -50.19
C ALA A 358 13.94 -13.77 -48.71
N THR A 359 15.00 -13.73 -47.90
CA THR A 359 14.94 -13.96 -46.45
C THR A 359 14.02 -12.94 -45.77
N TRP A 360 14.13 -11.65 -46.10
CA TRP A 360 13.25 -10.62 -45.56
C TRP A 360 11.78 -10.80 -46.01
N SER A 361 11.53 -11.29 -47.24
CA SER A 361 10.17 -11.67 -47.67
C SER A 361 9.60 -12.82 -46.83
N SER A 362 10.39 -13.89 -46.61
CA SER A 362 9.98 -15.03 -45.79
C SER A 362 9.76 -14.68 -44.32
N ALA A 363 10.56 -13.77 -43.74
CA ALA A 363 10.37 -13.29 -42.37
C ALA A 363 9.04 -12.52 -42.21
N VAL A 364 8.68 -11.67 -43.17
CA VAL A 364 7.37 -10.98 -43.17
C VAL A 364 6.22 -11.96 -43.42
N GLU A 365 6.40 -12.98 -44.27
CA GLU A 365 5.39 -14.01 -44.51
C GLU A 365 5.16 -14.89 -43.26
N ALA A 366 6.21 -15.15 -42.46
CA ALA A 366 6.10 -15.78 -41.16
C ALA A 366 5.37 -14.88 -40.13
N ALA A 367 5.68 -13.58 -40.10
CA ALA A 367 4.98 -12.60 -39.27
C ALA A 367 3.48 -12.53 -39.59
N GLU A 368 3.11 -12.43 -40.87
CA GLU A 368 1.72 -12.42 -41.32
C GLU A 368 0.98 -13.74 -41.06
N LYS A 369 1.69 -14.88 -41.08
CA LYS A 369 1.14 -16.17 -40.68
C LYS A 369 0.86 -16.19 -39.17
N SER A 370 1.86 -15.87 -38.35
CA SER A 370 1.76 -15.79 -36.89
C SER A 370 0.64 -14.85 -36.44
N ALA A 371 0.57 -13.64 -37.01
CA ALA A 371 -0.47 -12.66 -36.72
C ALA A 371 -1.89 -13.20 -36.98
N ARG A 372 -2.11 -14.02 -38.01
CA ARG A 372 -3.41 -14.67 -38.26
C ARG A 372 -3.65 -15.87 -37.34
N GLU A 373 -2.61 -16.59 -36.93
CA GLU A 373 -2.70 -17.69 -35.98
C GLU A 373 -3.07 -17.21 -34.56
N THR A 374 -2.85 -15.93 -34.22
CA THR A 374 -3.37 -15.33 -32.97
C THR A 374 -4.89 -15.44 -32.80
N ALA A 375 -5.66 -15.67 -33.86
CA ALA A 375 -7.10 -15.90 -33.81
C ALA A 375 -7.52 -17.24 -33.15
N THR A 376 -6.57 -18.15 -32.90
CA THR A 376 -6.82 -19.42 -32.17
C THR A 376 -6.02 -19.51 -30.87
N MET A 377 -5.16 -18.53 -30.58
CA MET A 377 -4.42 -18.43 -29.34
C MET A 377 -5.32 -17.95 -28.19
N LYS A 378 -4.99 -18.35 -26.95
CA LYS A 378 -5.63 -17.81 -25.76
C LYS A 378 -4.81 -16.63 -25.25
N ALA A 379 -5.43 -15.45 -25.14
CA ALA A 379 -4.74 -14.29 -24.58
C ALA A 379 -4.30 -14.54 -23.12
N LYS A 380 -3.03 -14.24 -22.82
CA LYS A 380 -2.49 -14.23 -21.44
C LYS A 380 -1.97 -12.85 -21.03
N ALA A 381 -1.72 -11.96 -21.99
CA ALA A 381 -1.30 -10.58 -21.77
C ALA A 381 -2.29 -9.58 -22.42
N GLY A 382 -2.06 -8.28 -22.19
CA GLY A 382 -2.91 -7.20 -22.72
C GLY A 382 -4.35 -7.19 -22.18
N ARG A 383 -5.21 -6.31 -22.71
CA ARG A 383 -6.63 -6.23 -22.30
C ARG A 383 -7.40 -7.52 -22.60
N ALA A 384 -7.06 -8.20 -23.68
CA ALA A 384 -7.67 -9.47 -24.07
C ALA A 384 -7.49 -10.58 -23.02
N SER A 385 -6.48 -10.52 -22.15
CA SER A 385 -6.34 -11.47 -21.04
C SER A 385 -7.52 -11.46 -20.04
N TYR A 386 -8.32 -10.40 -20.02
CA TYR A 386 -9.50 -10.26 -19.15
C TYR A 386 -10.80 -10.78 -19.77
N THR A 387 -10.84 -11.08 -21.07
CA THR A 387 -12.06 -11.49 -21.78
C THR A 387 -12.16 -13.01 -21.92
N ALA A 388 -13.39 -13.52 -22.02
CA ALA A 388 -13.62 -14.95 -22.23
C ALA A 388 -13.19 -15.38 -23.65
N GLN A 389 -12.59 -16.57 -23.77
CA GLN A 389 -12.03 -17.08 -25.03
C GLN A 389 -13.09 -17.23 -26.14
N GLU A 390 -14.37 -17.32 -25.79
CA GLU A 390 -15.51 -17.33 -26.73
C GLU A 390 -15.68 -16.02 -27.52
N HIS A 391 -15.12 -14.91 -27.05
CA HIS A 391 -15.07 -13.63 -27.78
C HIS A 391 -13.76 -13.44 -28.57
N GLN A 392 -12.78 -14.33 -28.43
CA GLN A 392 -11.44 -14.20 -29.00
C GLN A 392 -11.33 -14.85 -30.40
N THR A 393 -12.37 -14.74 -31.22
CA THR A 393 -12.51 -15.43 -32.52
C THR A 393 -11.77 -14.78 -33.69
N HIS A 394 -11.15 -13.63 -33.47
CA HIS A 394 -10.46 -12.82 -34.48
C HIS A 394 -8.97 -12.64 -34.14
N PRO A 395 -8.09 -12.32 -35.11
CA PRO A 395 -6.70 -11.97 -34.86
C PRO A 395 -6.54 -10.83 -33.83
N ASP A 396 -5.44 -10.81 -33.09
CA ASP A 396 -5.07 -9.69 -32.23
C ASP A 396 -4.76 -8.43 -33.07
N PRO A 397 -5.37 -7.26 -32.76
CA PRO A 397 -5.08 -6.02 -33.48
C PRO A 397 -3.60 -5.60 -33.35
N GLY A 398 -2.95 -5.83 -32.21
CA GLY A 398 -1.52 -5.54 -32.04
C GLY A 398 -0.65 -6.38 -32.98
N ALA A 399 -0.97 -7.67 -33.13
CA ALA A 399 -0.30 -8.58 -34.05
C ALA A 399 -0.54 -8.23 -35.53
N ILE A 400 -1.78 -7.86 -35.89
CA ILE A 400 -2.10 -7.38 -37.24
C ILE A 400 -1.33 -6.09 -37.55
N ALA A 401 -1.33 -5.11 -36.64
CA ALA A 401 -0.57 -3.87 -36.78
C ALA A 401 0.94 -4.13 -36.98
N ALA A 402 1.50 -5.06 -36.20
CA ALA A 402 2.91 -5.43 -36.31
C ALA A 402 3.27 -6.07 -37.66
N ALA A 403 2.46 -7.02 -38.13
CA ALA A 403 2.64 -7.61 -39.47
C ALA A 403 2.47 -6.56 -40.59
N ARG A 404 1.53 -5.61 -40.45
CA ARG A 404 1.30 -4.53 -41.42
C ARG A 404 2.51 -3.61 -41.57
N TRP A 405 3.13 -3.15 -40.48
CA TRP A 405 4.31 -2.27 -40.61
C TRP A 405 5.55 -3.04 -41.10
N LEU A 406 5.73 -4.31 -40.71
CA LEU A 406 6.79 -5.18 -41.26
C LEU A 406 6.66 -5.33 -42.79
N ARG A 407 5.45 -5.57 -43.30
CA ARG A 407 5.18 -5.64 -44.75
C ARG A 407 5.38 -4.29 -45.45
N ALA A 408 5.05 -3.18 -44.80
CA ALA A 408 5.28 -1.83 -45.33
C ALA A 408 6.79 -1.53 -45.51
N VAL A 409 7.62 -1.92 -44.54
CA VAL A 409 9.08 -1.81 -44.63
C VAL A 409 9.64 -2.61 -45.80
N LEU A 410 9.30 -3.91 -45.91
CA LEU A 410 9.67 -4.75 -47.06
C LEU A 410 9.27 -4.14 -48.41
N ASN A 411 8.05 -3.60 -48.52
CA ASN A 411 7.57 -2.98 -49.76
C ASN A 411 8.33 -1.69 -50.09
N SER A 412 8.74 -0.90 -49.09
CA SER A 412 9.53 0.33 -49.29
C SER A 412 10.97 0.07 -49.77
N CYS A 413 11.50 -1.13 -49.52
CA CYS A 413 12.82 -1.56 -50.00
C CYS A 413 12.81 -2.10 -51.45
N ARG A 414 11.63 -2.33 -52.06
CA ARG A 414 11.51 -2.88 -53.42
C ARG A 414 11.44 -1.78 -54.49
N PRO A 415 12.11 -1.94 -55.65
CA PRO A 415 11.91 -1.04 -56.78
C PRO A 415 10.47 -1.14 -57.30
N ALA A 416 9.89 0.01 -57.68
CA ALA A 416 8.45 0.17 -57.92
C ALA A 416 7.85 -0.80 -58.96
N GLU A 417 8.63 -1.27 -59.92
CA GLU A 417 8.20 -2.20 -60.99
C GLU A 417 7.85 -3.62 -60.49
N ARG A 418 8.16 -3.96 -59.23
CA ARG A 418 7.89 -5.31 -58.65
C ARG A 418 6.75 -5.37 -57.64
N VAL A 419 6.05 -4.25 -57.36
CA VAL A 419 4.97 -4.23 -56.35
C VAL A 419 3.70 -4.90 -56.90
N LYS A 420 3.58 -6.21 -56.70
CA LYS A 420 2.28 -6.89 -56.81
C LYS A 420 1.41 -6.50 -55.62
N ALA A 421 0.27 -5.88 -55.88
CA ALA A 421 -0.74 -5.59 -54.87
C ALA A 421 -1.41 -6.90 -54.38
N SER A 422 -0.82 -7.54 -53.37
CA SER A 422 -1.42 -8.65 -52.66
C SER A 422 -2.41 -8.13 -51.62
N ASN A 423 -3.68 -8.04 -52.01
CA ASN A 423 -4.76 -7.69 -51.07
C ASN A 423 -4.83 -8.74 -49.95
N TRP A 424 -4.78 -8.27 -48.70
CA TRP A 424 -4.91 -9.08 -47.48
C TRP A 424 -6.18 -9.95 -47.48
N ASN A 425 -7.26 -9.41 -48.07
CA ASN A 425 -8.53 -10.11 -48.27
C ASN A 425 -8.54 -10.92 -49.58
N GLY A 426 -8.46 -12.25 -49.45
CA GLY A 426 -8.43 -13.19 -50.57
C GLY A 426 -9.73 -13.28 -51.37
N LYS A 427 -9.92 -12.38 -52.33
CA LYS A 427 -10.92 -12.49 -53.41
C LYS A 427 -10.24 -12.30 -54.76
N GLU A 428 -10.22 -13.34 -55.59
CA GLU A 428 -9.79 -13.22 -56.98
C GLU A 428 -10.83 -12.44 -57.81
N THR A 429 -10.38 -11.41 -58.51
CA THR A 429 -11.16 -10.78 -59.59
C THR A 429 -10.37 -10.85 -60.88
N ARG A 430 -10.80 -11.69 -61.83
CA ARG A 430 -10.29 -11.71 -63.20
C ARG A 430 -10.58 -10.37 -63.88
N THR A 431 -9.56 -9.73 -64.42
CA THR A 431 -9.70 -8.65 -65.41
C THR A 431 -9.36 -9.19 -66.80
N ALA A 432 -10.31 -9.16 -67.73
CA ALA A 432 -10.09 -9.52 -69.12
C ALA A 432 -9.84 -8.26 -69.98
N VAL A 433 -8.85 -8.37 -70.85
CA VAL A 433 -8.78 -7.89 -72.25
C VAL A 433 -9.86 -6.88 -72.71
N ASP A 434 -9.38 -5.74 -73.22
CA ASP A 434 -10.04 -4.74 -74.08
C ASP A 434 -11.32 -4.04 -73.55
N GLY A 435 -11.63 -2.80 -73.94
CA GLY A 435 -10.91 -1.85 -74.79
C GLY A 435 -11.83 -0.74 -75.32
N THR A 436 -11.25 0.24 -76.02
CA THR A 436 -11.93 1.40 -76.67
C THR A 436 -12.61 2.43 -75.75
N ALA A 437 -12.78 3.64 -76.28
CA ALA A 437 -13.24 4.82 -75.55
C ALA A 437 -14.60 5.31 -76.03
N SER A 438 -15.34 5.96 -75.13
CA SER A 438 -16.13 7.14 -75.47
C SER A 438 -16.29 8.03 -74.23
N GLY A 439 -16.61 9.30 -74.42
CA GLY A 439 -16.89 10.22 -73.31
C GLY A 439 -17.80 11.35 -73.76
N ALA A 440 -18.76 11.71 -72.91
CA ALA A 440 -19.47 12.99 -72.92
C ALA A 440 -20.49 13.04 -71.75
N VAL A 441 -20.31 13.98 -70.81
CA VAL A 441 -21.42 14.71 -70.17
C VAL A 441 -20.95 16.15 -69.90
N VAL A 442 -21.76 17.12 -70.32
CA VAL A 442 -21.76 18.55 -69.94
C VAL A 442 -23.25 18.88 -69.78
N THR A 443 -23.73 19.43 -68.66
CA THR A 443 -23.86 20.87 -68.31
C THR A 443 -24.01 21.02 -66.77
N ALA A 444 -23.53 22.08 -66.11
CA ALA A 444 -24.20 23.38 -65.82
C ALA A 444 -25.53 23.24 -65.01
N GLU A 445 -25.92 24.15 -64.10
CA GLU A 445 -25.67 25.61 -64.01
C GLU A 445 -25.43 26.14 -62.56
N ASP A 446 -24.89 27.37 -62.46
CA ASP A 446 -25.06 28.47 -61.47
C ASP A 446 -25.07 28.24 -59.92
N GLY A 447 -24.66 29.20 -59.07
CA GLY A 447 -24.07 30.54 -59.25
C GLY A 447 -24.53 31.55 -58.17
N ILE A 448 -23.70 32.53 -57.74
CA ILE A 448 -24.12 33.82 -57.11
C ILE A 448 -22.95 34.84 -56.89
N THR A 449 -23.10 35.99 -57.56
CA THR A 449 -22.61 37.39 -57.39
C THR A 449 -21.38 37.82 -56.54
N GLU A 450 -20.68 38.82 -57.08
CA GLU A 450 -19.62 39.67 -56.48
C GLU A 450 -20.13 40.78 -55.54
N ARG A 451 -19.21 41.45 -54.80
CA ARG A 451 -19.17 42.94 -54.71
C ARG A 451 -17.87 43.54 -54.12
N ASP A 452 -17.26 44.43 -54.91
CA ASP A 452 -16.54 45.69 -54.62
C ASP A 452 -15.73 45.91 -53.31
N GLY A 453 -14.53 46.54 -53.44
CA GLY A 453 -14.02 47.42 -52.36
C GLY A 453 -12.50 47.60 -52.18
N ALA A 454 -11.72 47.99 -53.19
CA ALA A 454 -10.32 48.41 -53.00
C ALA A 454 -10.17 49.94 -52.79
N PRO A 455 -9.06 50.40 -52.18
CA PRO A 455 -8.30 51.49 -52.79
C PRO A 455 -6.77 51.21 -52.90
N PRO A 456 -6.07 51.70 -53.95
CA PRO A 456 -4.65 51.43 -54.17
C PRO A 456 -3.70 52.62 -53.87
N GLY A 457 -2.39 52.33 -53.78
CA GLY A 457 -1.28 53.30 -53.73
C GLY A 457 -0.15 52.81 -52.81
N GLU A 458 1.15 52.96 -53.12
CA GLU A 458 1.83 53.47 -54.32
C GLU A 458 3.17 52.72 -54.52
N SER A 459 3.90 53.01 -55.61
CA SER A 459 5.30 52.57 -55.85
C SER A 459 5.96 53.52 -56.88
N PRO A 460 7.30 53.52 -57.07
CA PRO A 460 8.41 53.00 -56.26
C PRO A 460 9.56 54.05 -56.10
N SER A 461 10.80 53.59 -55.89
CA SER A 461 12.09 54.27 -56.23
C SER A 461 12.74 55.18 -55.13
N PRO A 462 14.01 55.66 -55.28
CA PRO A 462 15.12 54.93 -54.65
C PRO A 462 16.25 55.78 -54.00
N SER A 463 17.29 55.08 -53.50
CA SER A 463 18.62 55.60 -53.07
C SER A 463 18.65 56.35 -51.72
N HIS A 464 19.67 56.20 -50.86
CA HIS A 464 21.08 56.53 -51.15
C HIS A 464 22.13 55.77 -50.29
N ARG A 465 23.34 55.60 -50.83
CA ARG A 465 24.53 55.06 -50.11
C ARG A 465 25.17 56.09 -49.17
N ARG A 466 25.65 55.70 -47.98
CA ARG A 466 27.11 55.53 -47.66
C ARG A 466 27.49 55.34 -46.16
N LEU A 467 28.29 54.29 -45.93
CA LEU A 467 29.50 54.17 -45.08
C LEU A 467 29.48 54.49 -43.55
N PRO A 468 30.46 53.99 -42.77
CA PRO A 468 30.46 53.99 -41.29
C PRO A 468 31.67 54.78 -40.70
N PRO A 469 32.20 54.49 -39.50
CA PRO A 469 31.65 54.89 -38.19
C PRO A 469 32.66 55.71 -37.33
N THR A 470 32.20 56.55 -36.38
CA THR A 470 33.09 57.17 -35.39
C THR A 470 32.52 57.33 -33.96
N LEU A 471 33.28 56.73 -33.03
CA LEU A 471 33.41 56.93 -31.57
C LEU A 471 33.02 58.30 -30.95
N SER A 472 32.43 58.26 -29.74
CA SER A 472 32.92 59.06 -28.59
C SER A 472 32.35 58.59 -27.22
N ARG A 473 32.88 58.88 -26.01
CA ARG A 473 34.29 59.07 -25.51
C ARG A 473 34.32 59.43 -24.00
N ARG A 474 35.05 58.67 -23.15
CA ARG A 474 35.93 59.12 -22.00
C ARG A 474 36.34 57.92 -21.10
N ARG A 475 37.66 57.66 -20.92
CA ARG A 475 38.53 57.96 -19.73
C ARG A 475 38.10 57.24 -18.43
N ARG A 476 38.95 56.58 -17.63
CA ARG A 476 40.44 56.52 -17.45
C ARG A 476 40.78 55.12 -16.84
N VAL A 477 42.00 54.59 -16.61
CA VAL A 477 43.40 55.07 -16.55
C VAL A 477 44.35 54.04 -17.25
N SER A 478 45.66 54.33 -17.31
CA SER A 478 46.82 53.47 -17.64
C SER A 478 47.12 52.40 -16.54
N SER A 479 48.09 51.47 -16.63
CA SER A 479 49.28 51.34 -17.53
C SER A 479 49.91 49.93 -17.57
N LEU A 480 50.35 49.48 -18.75
CA LEU A 480 51.76 49.05 -19.01
C LEU A 480 52.01 49.03 -20.54
N VAL A 481 53.27 49.00 -20.98
CA VAL A 481 53.67 49.12 -22.40
C VAL A 481 54.46 47.89 -22.85
N ILE A 482 54.24 47.45 -24.09
CA ILE A 482 54.93 46.35 -24.78
C ILE A 482 55.68 46.91 -26.00
N SER A 483 56.69 46.16 -26.48
CA SER A 483 57.36 46.26 -27.79
C SER A 483 58.52 47.28 -27.90
N PRO A 484 59.44 47.16 -28.89
CA PRO A 484 59.40 46.21 -30.02
C PRO A 484 60.70 45.43 -30.34
N LEU A 485 60.60 44.48 -31.28
CA LEU A 485 61.65 43.83 -32.10
C LEU A 485 62.82 43.11 -31.39
N ALA A 486 62.93 41.78 -31.61
CA ALA A 486 64.10 41.19 -32.30
C ALA A 486 63.91 39.71 -32.67
N VAL A 487 64.60 39.30 -33.74
CA VAL A 487 64.68 37.98 -34.38
C VAL A 487 65.30 36.88 -33.48
N MET A 488 64.65 35.72 -33.36
CA MET A 488 65.26 34.38 -33.12
C MET A 488 64.26 33.29 -33.54
N ARG A 489 64.52 32.56 -34.65
CA ARG A 489 65.18 31.24 -34.77
C ARG A 489 64.31 30.03 -34.36
N PHE A 490 64.31 29.02 -35.23
CA PHE A 490 63.31 27.94 -35.26
C PHE A 490 63.65 26.73 -34.37
N ASP A 491 64.90 26.66 -33.88
CA ASP A 491 65.49 25.44 -33.31
C ASP A 491 65.05 25.13 -31.87
N SER A 492 64.38 26.07 -31.19
CA SER A 492 64.01 25.94 -29.77
C SER A 492 62.65 25.30 -29.51
N LEU A 493 61.75 25.27 -30.50
CA LEU A 493 60.42 24.65 -30.33
C LEU A 493 60.51 23.12 -30.32
N LEU A 494 61.39 22.56 -31.15
CA LEU A 494 61.58 21.11 -31.27
C LEU A 494 62.10 20.50 -29.97
N LEU A 495 63.04 21.16 -29.29
CA LEU A 495 63.57 20.71 -28.00
C LEU A 495 62.50 20.66 -26.90
N PHE A 496 61.56 21.61 -26.87
CA PHE A 496 60.50 21.62 -25.85
C PHE A 496 59.47 20.49 -26.08
N VAL A 497 59.17 20.17 -27.34
CA VAL A 497 58.32 19.02 -27.71
C VAL A 497 59.04 17.70 -27.46
N CYS A 498 60.33 17.59 -27.76
CA CYS A 498 61.12 16.40 -27.43
C CYS A 498 61.21 16.19 -25.91
N PHE A 499 61.36 17.24 -25.10
CA PHE A 499 61.45 17.09 -23.64
C PHE A 499 60.11 16.70 -23.00
N SER A 500 58.98 17.20 -23.50
CA SER A 500 57.66 16.76 -23.02
C SER A 500 57.34 15.32 -23.45
N VAL A 501 57.64 14.93 -24.69
CA VAL A 501 57.49 13.54 -25.16
C VAL A 501 58.37 12.59 -24.34
N VAL A 502 59.65 12.91 -24.12
CA VAL A 502 60.57 12.07 -23.33
C VAL A 502 60.16 12.02 -21.85
N ALA A 503 59.66 13.12 -21.27
CA ALA A 503 59.14 13.11 -19.90
C ALA A 503 57.89 12.21 -19.76
N VAL A 504 56.98 12.22 -20.74
CA VAL A 504 55.84 11.30 -20.80
C VAL A 504 56.30 9.85 -20.97
N SER A 505 57.25 9.58 -21.87
CA SER A 505 57.79 8.23 -22.06
C SER A 505 58.50 7.67 -20.81
N LEU A 506 59.30 8.49 -20.11
CA LEU A 506 59.98 8.07 -18.88
C LEU A 506 59.00 7.88 -17.71
N SER A 507 57.94 8.70 -17.64
CA SER A 507 56.86 8.51 -16.67
C SER A 507 56.09 7.20 -16.90
N PHE A 508 56.09 6.68 -18.14
CA PHE A 508 55.45 5.42 -18.51
C PHE A 508 56.29 4.17 -18.22
N GLN A 509 57.51 4.32 -17.70
CA GLN A 509 58.46 3.20 -17.55
C GLN A 509 59.06 3.08 -16.14
N ALA A 510 58.35 3.59 -15.13
CA ALA A 510 58.80 3.65 -13.74
C ALA A 510 57.83 3.04 -12.71
N ASN A 511 57.03 2.02 -13.06
CA ASN A 511 56.39 1.17 -12.05
C ASN A 511 56.09 -0.29 -12.50
N SER A 512 57.05 -0.96 -13.14
CA SER A 512 56.96 -2.39 -13.48
C SER A 512 57.36 -3.32 -12.32
N THR A 513 56.89 -3.05 -11.10
CA THR A 513 56.77 -4.10 -10.08
C THR A 513 55.78 -5.14 -10.58
N ASN A 514 56.13 -6.43 -10.53
CA ASN A 514 55.34 -7.52 -11.15
C ASN A 514 53.91 -7.65 -10.57
N ILE A 515 52.98 -6.92 -11.15
CA ILE A 515 51.55 -7.24 -11.13
C ILE A 515 51.30 -8.08 -12.39
N GLU A 516 50.95 -9.34 -12.22
CA GLU A 516 50.43 -10.16 -13.32
C GLU A 516 49.10 -9.52 -13.75
N SER A 517 49.02 -8.99 -14.97
CA SER A 517 47.84 -8.25 -15.41
C SER A 517 46.62 -9.16 -15.46
N GLU A 518 45.46 -8.66 -15.03
CA GLU A 518 44.22 -9.44 -15.01
C GLU A 518 43.89 -9.99 -16.40
N GLU A 519 44.19 -9.23 -17.47
CA GLU A 519 44.13 -9.68 -18.86
C GLU A 519 44.95 -10.94 -19.17
N ALA A 520 46.15 -11.10 -18.56
CA ALA A 520 47.00 -12.26 -18.83
C ALA A 520 46.40 -13.52 -18.20
N ILE A 521 45.85 -13.39 -16.99
CA ILE A 521 45.16 -14.48 -16.29
C ILE A 521 43.83 -14.81 -17.00
N GLN A 522 43.09 -13.79 -17.44
CA GLN A 522 41.87 -13.92 -18.24
C GLN A 522 42.12 -14.75 -19.50
N ARG A 523 43.15 -14.41 -20.31
CA ARG A 523 43.48 -15.16 -21.54
C ARG A 523 43.83 -16.64 -21.27
N VAL A 524 44.49 -16.93 -20.16
CA VAL A 524 44.80 -18.32 -19.73
C VAL A 524 43.53 -19.06 -19.30
N LEU A 525 42.61 -18.39 -18.62
CA LEU A 525 41.31 -18.95 -18.24
C LEU A 525 40.39 -19.14 -19.44
N ASP A 526 40.37 -18.23 -20.41
CA ASP A 526 39.56 -18.34 -21.63
C ASP A 526 40.02 -19.49 -22.55
N ASP A 527 41.34 -19.73 -22.67
CA ASP A 527 41.86 -20.93 -23.36
C ASP A 527 41.47 -22.22 -22.62
N LYS A 528 41.59 -22.23 -21.29
CA LYS A 528 41.18 -23.38 -20.45
C LYS A 528 39.67 -23.64 -20.52
N LEU A 529 38.84 -22.59 -20.53
CA LEU A 529 37.38 -22.67 -20.64
C LEU A 529 36.88 -22.87 -22.08
N SER A 530 37.78 -22.96 -23.05
CA SER A 530 37.41 -23.28 -24.43
C SER A 530 36.80 -24.68 -24.54
N ALA A 531 35.86 -24.86 -25.46
CA ALA A 531 35.11 -26.12 -25.65
C ALA A 531 35.96 -27.33 -26.11
N LYS A 532 37.27 -27.15 -26.30
CA LYS A 532 38.25 -28.24 -26.52
C LYS A 532 38.89 -28.73 -25.22
N ASN A 533 39.00 -27.85 -24.23
CA ASN A 533 39.81 -28.05 -23.02
C ASN A 533 38.95 -28.32 -21.77
N TYR A 534 37.68 -27.87 -21.75
CA TYR A 534 36.79 -28.01 -20.59
C TYR A 534 35.38 -28.47 -20.97
N ASP A 535 34.89 -29.52 -20.28
CA ASP A 535 33.50 -29.98 -20.37
C ASP A 535 32.76 -29.72 -19.05
N LYS A 536 31.86 -28.74 -19.07
CA LYS A 536 31.03 -28.33 -17.93
C LYS A 536 30.00 -29.36 -17.47
N ARG A 537 29.79 -30.44 -18.23
CA ARG A 537 28.89 -31.54 -17.86
C ARG A 537 29.56 -32.55 -16.93
N ILE A 538 30.89 -32.54 -16.85
CA ILE A 538 31.69 -33.49 -16.07
C ILE A 538 32.10 -32.82 -14.74
N ARG A 539 31.76 -33.46 -13.61
CA ARG A 539 32.15 -32.99 -12.27
C ARG A 539 33.69 -33.00 -12.11
N PRO A 540 34.28 -32.05 -11.36
CA PRO A 540 35.68 -32.12 -10.99
C PRO A 540 35.95 -33.41 -10.20
N LYS A 541 36.90 -34.22 -10.65
CA LYS A 541 37.38 -35.37 -9.88
C LYS A 541 38.36 -34.90 -8.81
N SER A 542 38.24 -35.48 -7.61
CA SER A 542 39.31 -35.40 -6.60
C SER A 542 40.53 -36.21 -7.08
N GLU A 543 41.73 -35.87 -6.61
CA GLU A 543 42.99 -36.56 -6.98
C GLU A 543 42.95 -38.08 -6.74
N THR A 544 42.14 -38.54 -5.78
CA THR A 544 41.94 -39.95 -5.43
C THR A 544 40.70 -40.59 -6.06
N ASP A 545 40.17 -40.00 -7.14
CA ASP A 545 38.88 -40.32 -7.80
C ASP A 545 37.63 -40.29 -6.89
N GLY A 546 37.73 -39.60 -5.76
CA GLY A 546 36.66 -39.49 -4.76
C GLY A 546 35.48 -38.60 -5.16
N PRO A 547 34.51 -38.42 -4.24
CA PRO A 547 33.46 -37.41 -4.41
C PRO A 547 34.04 -36.00 -4.48
N THR A 548 33.37 -35.13 -5.24
CA THR A 548 33.69 -33.70 -5.28
C THR A 548 33.25 -33.08 -3.96
N SER A 549 34.19 -32.61 -3.15
CA SER A 549 33.84 -31.88 -1.91
C SER A 549 33.49 -30.43 -2.24
N VAL A 550 32.36 -29.98 -1.72
CA VAL A 550 31.88 -28.59 -1.84
C VAL A 550 31.63 -28.05 -0.44
N ALA A 551 32.39 -27.05 -0.04
CA ALA A 551 32.27 -26.41 1.26
C ALA A 551 31.43 -25.13 1.14
N ILE A 552 30.47 -24.95 2.06
CA ILE A 552 29.45 -23.90 2.01
C ILE A 552 29.58 -22.93 3.18
N ASP A 553 29.58 -21.64 2.87
CA ASP A 553 29.42 -20.51 3.81
C ASP A 553 28.15 -19.73 3.44
N ILE A 554 27.40 -19.25 4.43
CA ILE A 554 26.15 -18.52 4.24
C ILE A 554 26.16 -17.24 5.06
N TYR A 555 26.04 -16.10 4.37
CA TYR A 555 25.82 -14.79 5.00
C TYR A 555 24.36 -14.37 4.90
N ILE A 556 23.68 -14.26 6.04
CA ILE A 556 22.28 -13.90 6.14
C ILE A 556 22.18 -12.37 6.21
N ARG A 557 21.63 -11.77 5.14
CA ARG A 557 21.51 -10.31 5.00
C ARG A 557 20.34 -9.75 5.79
N SER A 558 19.19 -10.41 5.70
CA SER A 558 17.95 -10.03 6.38
C SER A 558 16.95 -11.18 6.41
N ILE A 559 16.08 -11.18 7.42
CA ILE A 559 14.88 -12.02 7.46
C ILE A 559 13.70 -11.08 7.31
N SER A 560 12.95 -11.21 6.22
CA SER A 560 11.97 -10.23 5.75
C SER A 560 10.61 -10.42 6.41
N SER A 561 10.20 -11.68 6.62
CA SER A 561 8.98 -12.02 7.37
C SER A 561 9.03 -13.45 7.91
N VAL A 562 8.28 -13.68 8.98
CA VAL A 562 7.87 -15.01 9.45
C VAL A 562 6.34 -15.00 9.43
N ASP A 563 5.74 -15.90 8.66
CA ASP A 563 4.30 -15.92 8.36
C ASP A 563 3.66 -17.17 8.96
N GLU A 564 2.87 -16.97 10.00
CA GLU A 564 2.19 -18.05 10.73
C GLU A 564 0.97 -18.58 9.98
N LEU A 565 0.33 -17.78 9.12
CA LEU A 565 -0.85 -18.17 8.34
C LEU A 565 -0.45 -19.09 7.19
N ALA A 566 0.62 -18.75 6.48
CA ALA A 566 1.13 -19.52 5.36
C ALA A 566 2.08 -20.67 5.79
N MET A 567 2.57 -20.68 7.03
CA MET A 567 3.59 -21.61 7.55
C MET A 567 4.90 -21.54 6.74
N GLU A 568 5.44 -20.33 6.63
CA GLU A 568 6.69 -20.04 5.90
C GLU A 568 7.48 -18.88 6.53
N PHE A 569 8.75 -18.77 6.18
CA PHE A 569 9.57 -17.58 6.46
C PHE A 569 10.35 -17.15 5.23
N LYS A 570 10.66 -15.85 5.14
CA LYS A 570 11.31 -15.22 3.99
C LYS A 570 12.65 -14.64 4.40
N THR A 571 13.72 -15.01 3.71
CA THR A 571 15.09 -14.61 4.06
C THR A 571 15.92 -14.29 2.82
N ASP A 572 16.76 -13.26 2.94
CA ASP A 572 17.76 -12.85 1.95
C ASP A 572 19.14 -13.36 2.40
N ILE A 573 19.74 -14.23 1.60
CA ILE A 573 21.03 -14.86 1.91
C ILE A 573 22.01 -14.73 0.75
N LEU A 574 23.29 -14.61 1.07
CA LEU A 574 24.39 -14.93 0.17
C LEU A 574 24.83 -16.36 0.46
N VAL A 575 24.77 -17.25 -0.52
CA VAL A 575 25.37 -18.59 -0.41
C VAL A 575 26.66 -18.62 -1.21
N ARG A 576 27.75 -18.99 -0.52
CA ARG A 576 29.10 -19.14 -1.05
C ARG A 576 29.42 -20.63 -1.13
N GLN A 577 29.83 -21.09 -2.29
CA GLN A 577 30.20 -22.47 -2.56
C GLN A 577 31.66 -22.50 -2.99
N HIS A 578 32.46 -23.26 -2.24
CA HIS A 578 33.89 -23.45 -2.44
C HIS A 578 34.13 -24.88 -2.91
N TRP A 579 34.75 -25.07 -4.08
CA TRP A 579 35.20 -26.39 -4.52
C TRP A 579 36.50 -26.28 -5.32
N HIS A 580 37.19 -27.41 -5.43
CA HIS A 580 38.42 -27.51 -6.20
C HIS A 580 38.16 -28.12 -7.59
N ASP A 581 38.68 -27.49 -8.66
CA ASP A 581 38.70 -28.05 -10.01
C ASP A 581 40.13 -28.01 -10.59
N PRO A 582 40.89 -29.12 -10.55
CA PRO A 582 42.25 -29.21 -11.09
C PRO A 582 42.38 -28.77 -12.56
N ARG A 583 41.32 -28.89 -13.36
CA ARG A 583 41.33 -28.49 -14.79
C ARG A 583 41.62 -26.99 -14.97
N LEU A 584 41.23 -26.18 -13.97
CA LEU A 584 41.26 -24.72 -13.99
C LEU A 584 42.44 -24.13 -13.18
N GLN A 585 43.38 -24.97 -12.71
CA GLN A 585 44.68 -24.54 -12.18
C GLN A 585 45.47 -23.72 -13.20
N TYR A 586 46.18 -22.69 -12.75
CA TYR A 586 47.07 -21.88 -13.60
C TYR A 586 48.29 -21.40 -12.81
N GLU A 587 49.43 -21.28 -13.48
CA GLU A 587 50.64 -20.73 -12.85
C GLU A 587 50.47 -19.23 -12.59
N SER A 588 50.63 -18.83 -11.33
CA SER A 588 50.80 -17.43 -10.91
C SER A 588 52.03 -17.34 -10.00
N LYS A 589 52.83 -16.29 -10.16
CA LYS A 589 54.01 -16.02 -9.32
C LYS A 589 53.66 -15.35 -8.00
N THR A 590 52.39 -14.98 -7.79
CA THR A 590 51.92 -14.24 -6.62
C THR A 590 50.76 -14.89 -5.87
N GLY A 591 50.21 -16.00 -6.39
CA GLY A 591 48.97 -16.57 -5.86
C GLY A 591 47.75 -15.71 -6.20
N SER A 592 47.77 -15.06 -7.37
CA SER A 592 46.73 -14.14 -7.83
C SER A 592 45.35 -14.79 -7.86
N VAL A 593 44.30 -13.99 -7.65
CA VAL A 593 42.91 -14.44 -7.72
C VAL A 593 42.19 -13.69 -8.82
N TYR A 594 41.82 -14.39 -9.90
CA TYR A 594 41.01 -13.79 -10.96
C TYR A 594 39.55 -13.65 -10.50
N VAL A 595 39.01 -12.44 -10.63
CA VAL A 595 37.62 -12.13 -10.26
C VAL A 595 36.82 -11.88 -11.53
N ALA A 596 36.09 -12.90 -12.01
CA ALA A 596 35.27 -12.79 -13.23
C ALA A 596 34.01 -11.90 -13.06
N GLY A 597 33.87 -11.23 -11.90
CA GLY A 597 32.75 -10.37 -11.56
C GLY A 597 31.40 -11.07 -11.72
N SER A 598 30.47 -10.34 -12.30
CA SER A 598 29.11 -10.78 -12.66
C SER A 598 28.96 -11.07 -14.16
N GLN A 599 30.04 -11.44 -14.86
CA GLN A 599 30.01 -11.74 -16.30
C GLN A 599 29.24 -13.05 -16.58
N PRO A 600 28.10 -13.03 -17.31
CA PRO A 600 27.30 -14.24 -17.53
C PRO A 600 28.06 -15.32 -18.30
N GLU A 601 28.83 -14.93 -19.31
CA GLU A 601 29.55 -15.85 -20.19
C GLU A 601 30.48 -16.82 -19.45
N VAL A 602 31.28 -16.32 -18.50
CA VAL A 602 32.22 -17.15 -17.74
C VAL A 602 31.46 -18.08 -16.79
N VAL A 603 30.40 -17.56 -16.17
CA VAL A 603 29.51 -18.31 -15.27
C VAL A 603 28.82 -19.46 -16.02
N GLU A 604 28.48 -19.31 -17.29
CA GLU A 604 27.87 -20.37 -18.10
C GLU A 604 28.86 -21.41 -18.64
N LYS A 605 30.15 -21.07 -18.76
CA LYS A 605 31.19 -21.98 -19.30
C LYS A 605 31.69 -23.01 -18.27
N ILE A 606 31.56 -22.76 -16.96
CA ILE A 606 32.02 -23.67 -15.88
C ILE A 606 31.02 -24.75 -15.44
N TRP A 607 31.52 -25.88 -14.91
CA TRP A 607 30.73 -26.79 -14.07
C TRP A 607 30.42 -26.11 -12.74
N LYS A 608 29.23 -26.35 -12.20
CA LYS A 608 28.78 -25.82 -10.90
C LYS A 608 28.02 -26.91 -10.13
N PRO A 609 28.12 -26.96 -8.80
CA PRO A 609 27.34 -27.87 -7.97
C PRO A 609 25.84 -27.56 -8.04
N ASP A 610 25.02 -28.61 -8.06
CA ASP A 610 23.55 -28.56 -8.20
C ASP A 610 22.84 -28.44 -6.84
N LEU A 611 23.29 -27.45 -6.05
CA LEU A 611 22.71 -27.11 -4.75
C LEU A 611 21.25 -26.66 -4.91
N PHE A 612 20.32 -27.40 -4.30
CA PHE A 612 18.91 -27.02 -4.20
C PHE A 612 18.45 -26.91 -2.74
N PHE A 613 17.38 -26.15 -2.52
CA PHE A 613 16.74 -25.98 -1.22
C PHE A 613 15.54 -26.93 -1.12
N ALA A 614 15.60 -27.92 -0.23
CA ALA A 614 14.64 -29.03 -0.23
C ALA A 614 13.26 -28.67 0.33
N ASN A 615 13.13 -27.52 1.00
CA ASN A 615 11.89 -26.99 1.56
C ASN A 615 11.61 -25.53 1.15
N GLU A 616 12.06 -25.14 -0.04
CA GLU A 616 11.72 -23.87 -0.68
C GLU A 616 10.34 -23.94 -1.36
N ARG A 617 9.60 -22.83 -1.31
CA ARG A 617 8.31 -22.61 -2.02
C ARG A 617 8.41 -21.59 -3.15
N SER A 618 9.30 -20.61 -3.01
CA SER A 618 9.67 -19.68 -4.07
C SER A 618 11.06 -19.09 -3.80
N GLY A 619 11.95 -19.15 -4.79
CA GLY A 619 13.27 -18.55 -4.76
C GLY A 619 13.47 -17.52 -5.88
N HIS A 620 14.20 -16.44 -5.60
CA HIS A 620 14.53 -15.40 -6.58
C HIS A 620 16.02 -15.06 -6.58
N PHE A 621 16.61 -15.06 -7.78
CA PHE A 621 17.98 -14.60 -8.04
C PHE A 621 17.98 -13.09 -8.29
N HIS A 622 18.81 -12.35 -7.57
CA HIS A 622 18.88 -10.89 -7.74
C HIS A 622 19.74 -10.52 -8.96
N ALA A 623 19.22 -9.68 -9.85
CA ALA A 623 19.91 -9.31 -11.10
C ALA A 623 19.88 -7.81 -11.43
N ILE A 624 19.68 -6.95 -10.42
CA ILE A 624 19.63 -5.49 -10.58
C ILE A 624 20.84 -4.86 -9.85
N THR A 625 21.61 -3.96 -10.48
CA THR A 625 21.62 -3.62 -11.91
C THR A 625 22.28 -4.68 -12.80
N VAL A 626 22.98 -5.64 -12.18
CA VAL A 626 23.62 -6.80 -12.82
C VAL A 626 23.34 -8.08 -12.00
N PRO A 627 23.46 -9.29 -12.57
CA PRO A 627 23.41 -10.55 -11.83
C PRO A 627 24.26 -10.49 -10.56
N ASN A 628 23.65 -10.70 -9.38
CA ASN A 628 24.33 -10.70 -8.08
C ASN A 628 25.05 -12.05 -7.85
N THR A 629 25.85 -12.43 -8.85
CA THR A 629 26.75 -13.58 -8.91
C THR A 629 28.17 -13.05 -8.85
N LEU A 630 29.00 -13.64 -8.00
CA LEU A 630 30.44 -13.40 -7.92
C LEU A 630 31.15 -14.74 -8.13
N LEU A 631 32.07 -14.78 -9.09
CA LEU A 631 32.92 -15.95 -9.36
C LEU A 631 34.39 -15.57 -9.23
N ARG A 632 35.16 -16.36 -8.46
CA ARG A 632 36.61 -16.19 -8.27
C ARG A 632 37.36 -17.49 -8.52
N PHE A 633 38.46 -17.39 -9.25
CA PHE A 633 39.37 -18.50 -9.56
C PHE A 633 40.73 -18.25 -8.93
N TYR A 634 41.13 -19.13 -8.01
CA TYR A 634 42.45 -19.11 -7.38
C TYR A 634 43.44 -19.93 -8.23
N SER A 635 44.73 -19.57 -8.22
CA SER A 635 45.76 -20.23 -9.06
C SER A 635 45.93 -21.72 -8.75
N ASP A 636 45.68 -22.13 -7.50
CA ASP A 636 45.66 -23.52 -7.04
C ASP A 636 44.47 -24.34 -7.57
N GLY A 637 43.55 -23.73 -8.32
CA GLY A 637 42.35 -24.34 -8.87
C GLY A 637 41.18 -24.41 -7.88
N GLN A 638 41.23 -23.71 -6.75
CA GLN A 638 40.02 -23.47 -5.96
C GLN A 638 39.10 -22.49 -6.69
N ILE A 639 37.80 -22.66 -6.51
CA ILE A 639 36.76 -21.81 -7.10
C ILE A 639 35.80 -21.40 -5.98
N LEU A 640 35.53 -20.10 -5.89
CA LEU A 640 34.48 -19.53 -5.05
C LEU A 640 33.37 -18.99 -5.96
N TRP A 641 32.19 -19.57 -5.85
CA TRP A 641 30.95 -19.09 -6.46
C TRP A 641 30.01 -18.57 -5.37
N SER A 642 29.58 -17.31 -5.46
CA SER A 642 28.75 -16.65 -4.46
C SER A 642 27.55 -15.97 -5.12
N ASN A 643 26.33 -16.38 -4.76
CA ASN A 643 25.09 -15.81 -5.30
C ASN A 643 24.23 -15.20 -4.19
N ARG A 644 23.42 -14.18 -4.53
CA ARG A 644 22.32 -13.70 -3.68
C ARG A 644 20.99 -14.36 -4.04
N TYR A 645 20.33 -14.91 -3.02
CA TYR A 645 18.98 -15.45 -3.09
C TYR A 645 18.05 -14.68 -2.14
N SER A 646 16.81 -14.39 -2.58
CA SER A 646 15.67 -14.30 -1.65
C SER A 646 14.95 -15.64 -1.70
N LEU A 647 14.68 -16.23 -0.54
CA LEU A 647 14.02 -17.53 -0.41
C LEU A 647 12.80 -17.44 0.48
N THR A 648 11.70 -18.03 0.02
CA THR A 648 10.52 -18.38 0.83
C THR A 648 10.62 -19.86 1.19
N ILE A 649 10.72 -20.16 2.48
CA ILE A 649 11.03 -21.50 3.00
C ILE A 649 9.88 -21.97 3.88
N SER A 650 9.37 -23.18 3.67
CA SER A 650 8.29 -23.73 4.50
C SER A 650 8.78 -24.04 5.91
N CYS A 651 7.95 -23.73 6.90
CA CYS A 651 8.21 -23.96 8.32
C CYS A 651 6.92 -24.37 9.03
N ASP A 652 6.82 -25.64 9.39
CA ASP A 652 5.67 -26.18 10.13
C ASP A 652 5.75 -25.74 11.60
N MET A 653 4.99 -24.71 11.95
CA MET A 653 5.04 -24.06 13.27
C MET A 653 4.16 -24.79 14.31
N ASP A 654 4.70 -25.01 15.52
CA ASP A 654 3.95 -25.55 16.66
C ASP A 654 3.32 -24.43 17.48
N LEU A 655 2.05 -24.13 17.21
CA LEU A 655 1.31 -23.03 17.83
C LEU A 655 0.61 -23.43 19.15
N LYS A 656 0.84 -24.63 19.70
CA LYS A 656 0.19 -25.09 20.96
C LYS A 656 0.38 -24.11 22.11
N LYS A 657 1.57 -23.50 22.23
CA LYS A 657 1.90 -22.52 23.27
C LYS A 657 1.52 -21.07 22.93
N TYR A 658 1.02 -20.78 21.73
CA TYR A 658 0.83 -19.41 21.23
C TYR A 658 0.04 -18.52 22.21
N PRO A 659 0.53 -17.30 22.54
CA PRO A 659 1.70 -16.61 21.97
C PRO A 659 3.04 -16.84 22.72
N PHE A 660 3.09 -17.77 23.69
CA PHE A 660 4.30 -18.10 24.46
C PHE A 660 5.16 -19.16 23.75
N ASP A 661 5.27 -19.05 22.42
CA ASP A 661 5.89 -20.02 21.53
C ASP A 661 7.28 -19.60 21.04
N THR A 662 8.12 -20.60 20.78
CA THR A 662 9.39 -20.48 20.05
C THR A 662 9.36 -21.47 18.90
N GLN A 663 9.52 -20.97 17.67
CA GLN A 663 9.44 -21.74 16.44
C GLN A 663 10.84 -22.11 15.95
N LYS A 664 11.00 -23.36 15.51
CA LYS A 664 12.26 -23.93 15.02
C LYS A 664 12.15 -24.20 13.52
N CYS A 665 12.43 -23.19 12.70
CA CYS A 665 12.31 -23.27 11.26
C CYS A 665 13.59 -23.80 10.62
N ILE A 666 13.51 -24.95 9.94
CA ILE A 666 14.66 -25.58 9.26
C ILE A 666 14.80 -25.01 7.84
N MET A 667 16.04 -24.77 7.41
CA MET A 667 16.39 -24.70 5.98
C MET A 667 17.27 -25.91 5.65
N GLN A 668 16.81 -26.73 4.71
CA GLN A 668 17.55 -27.89 4.20
C GLN A 668 18.08 -27.63 2.80
N MET A 669 19.35 -27.97 2.58
CA MET A 669 20.02 -27.91 1.29
C MET A 669 20.58 -29.28 0.93
N GLY A 670 20.69 -29.61 -0.36
CA GLY A 670 21.31 -30.85 -0.83
C GLY A 670 21.67 -30.82 -2.31
N SER A 671 22.18 -31.94 -2.84
CA SER A 671 22.40 -32.15 -4.27
C SER A 671 21.15 -32.80 -4.89
N PHE A 672 20.74 -32.32 -6.06
CA PHE A 672 19.58 -32.86 -6.77
C PHE A 672 19.91 -34.16 -7.53
N SER A 673 21.12 -34.26 -8.08
CA SER A 673 21.51 -35.28 -9.07
C SER A 673 22.66 -36.18 -8.61
N PHE A 674 23.52 -35.70 -7.70
CA PHE A 674 24.71 -36.42 -7.26
C PHE A 674 24.52 -37.03 -5.87
N THR A 675 24.74 -38.35 -5.79
CA THR A 675 24.82 -39.06 -4.51
C THR A 675 26.06 -38.66 -3.72
N ASP A 676 26.08 -38.98 -2.43
CA ASP A 676 27.23 -38.78 -1.52
C ASP A 676 28.55 -39.38 -2.03
N ALA A 677 28.49 -40.50 -2.77
CA ALA A 677 29.62 -41.10 -3.46
C ALA A 677 30.20 -40.26 -4.62
N SER A 678 29.46 -39.25 -5.10
CA SER A 678 29.87 -38.35 -6.19
C SER A 678 30.07 -36.89 -5.76
N LEU A 679 29.29 -36.38 -4.81
CA LEU A 679 29.39 -35.00 -4.32
C LEU A 679 29.06 -34.96 -2.82
N VAL A 680 29.94 -34.34 -2.03
CA VAL A 680 29.74 -34.14 -0.59
C VAL A 680 29.71 -32.65 -0.26
N PHE A 681 28.55 -32.18 0.20
CA PHE A 681 28.41 -30.87 0.81
C PHE A 681 28.93 -30.88 2.26
N SER A 682 29.68 -29.85 2.60
CA SER A 682 30.26 -29.62 3.93
C SER A 682 30.14 -28.15 4.32
N TRP A 683 30.34 -27.84 5.59
CA TRP A 683 30.39 -26.46 6.08
C TRP A 683 31.81 -25.88 5.94
N PHE A 684 31.93 -24.64 5.47
CA PHE A 684 33.23 -23.98 5.30
C PHE A 684 33.76 -23.41 6.63
N GLY A 685 34.71 -24.11 7.24
CA GLY A 685 35.38 -23.70 8.48
C GLY A 685 34.51 -23.74 9.74
N ASP A 686 35.02 -23.17 10.82
CA ASP A 686 34.39 -23.26 12.16
C ASP A 686 33.14 -22.39 12.32
N SER A 687 33.07 -21.26 11.60
CA SER A 687 31.95 -20.30 11.59
C SER A 687 31.35 -20.13 10.19
N PRO A 688 30.67 -21.15 9.65
CA PRO A 688 30.16 -21.22 8.27
C PRO A 688 28.82 -20.50 8.05
N ILE A 689 28.27 -19.89 9.10
CA ILE A 689 27.02 -19.13 9.06
C ILE A 689 27.33 -17.78 9.71
N SER A 690 27.19 -16.72 8.94
CA SER A 690 27.44 -15.35 9.35
C SER A 690 26.15 -14.53 9.21
N ILE A 691 25.89 -13.63 10.15
CA ILE A 691 24.59 -12.96 10.29
C ILE A 691 24.80 -11.45 10.39
N ASN A 692 24.01 -10.68 9.66
CA ASN A 692 23.93 -9.23 9.83
C ASN A 692 23.43 -8.87 11.26
N SER A 693 24.17 -8.05 12.00
CA SER A 693 23.83 -7.61 13.37
C SER A 693 22.51 -6.85 13.46
N ASP A 694 22.10 -6.23 12.35
CA ASP A 694 21.04 -5.23 12.35
C ASP A 694 19.66 -5.84 12.05
N ILE A 695 19.56 -7.17 11.98
CA ILE A 695 18.29 -7.88 11.75
C ILE A 695 17.35 -7.68 12.95
N ARG A 696 16.27 -6.91 12.70
CA ARG A 696 15.13 -6.74 13.61
C ARG A 696 13.87 -7.27 12.96
N LEU A 697 13.10 -8.07 13.71
CA LEU A 697 11.80 -8.61 13.30
C LEU A 697 10.72 -7.97 14.19
N ALA A 698 9.55 -7.66 13.62
CA ALA A 698 8.48 -6.97 14.35
C ALA A 698 7.67 -7.89 15.30
N LYS A 699 7.53 -9.17 14.95
CA LYS A 699 6.76 -10.18 15.74
C LYS A 699 7.62 -11.12 16.59
N PHE A 700 8.92 -11.22 16.28
CA PHE A 700 9.81 -12.26 16.81
C PHE A 700 11.18 -11.68 17.19
N TYR A 701 11.95 -12.43 17.96
CA TYR A 701 13.40 -12.31 18.05
C TYR A 701 14.04 -13.57 17.44
N LEU A 702 15.09 -13.40 16.64
CA LEU A 702 15.97 -14.50 16.28
C LEU A 702 16.91 -14.74 17.46
N HIS A 703 16.77 -15.87 18.15
CA HIS A 703 17.63 -16.22 19.28
C HIS A 703 18.99 -16.78 18.81
N GLY A 704 18.97 -17.59 17.75
CA GLY A 704 20.16 -18.16 17.15
C GLY A 704 19.86 -19.03 15.93
N ILE A 705 20.91 -19.60 15.34
CA ILE A 705 20.81 -20.55 14.23
C ILE A 705 21.66 -21.78 14.55
N GLU A 706 21.00 -22.92 14.74
CA GLU A 706 21.65 -24.20 15.05
C GLU A 706 22.04 -24.92 13.73
N ARG A 707 23.21 -25.58 13.71
CA ARG A 707 23.57 -26.53 12.65
C ARG A 707 23.02 -27.91 13.03
N LEU A 708 22.24 -28.54 12.16
CA LEU A 708 21.69 -29.87 12.39
C LEU A 708 22.40 -30.94 11.51
N PRO A 709 22.67 -32.15 12.04
CA PRO A 709 23.12 -33.25 11.21
C PRO A 709 22.06 -33.60 10.18
N CYS A 710 22.47 -34.12 9.02
CA CYS A 710 21.56 -34.47 7.94
C CYS A 710 21.92 -35.82 7.32
N SER A 711 20.91 -36.58 6.93
CA SER A 711 21.00 -37.81 6.15
C SER A 711 19.77 -37.84 5.26
N ASN A 712 19.96 -38.01 3.94
CA ASN A 712 18.89 -37.89 2.95
C ASN A 712 18.88 -39.14 2.04
N PRO A 713 18.47 -40.31 2.57
CA PRO A 713 18.40 -41.55 1.81
C PRO A 713 17.16 -41.55 0.91
N HIS A 714 17.37 -41.68 -0.40
CA HIS A 714 16.33 -41.83 -1.41
C HIS A 714 16.42 -43.21 -2.07
N TYR A 715 15.35 -43.63 -2.75
CA TYR A 715 15.34 -44.90 -3.49
C TYR A 715 16.35 -44.93 -4.65
N THR A 716 16.81 -43.76 -5.11
CA THR A 716 17.85 -43.55 -6.12
C THR A 716 19.28 -43.59 -5.56
N GLY A 717 19.47 -43.51 -4.24
CA GLY A 717 20.77 -43.44 -3.58
C GLY A 717 20.74 -42.56 -2.32
N ASN A 718 21.86 -42.48 -1.59
CA ASN A 718 22.01 -41.54 -0.50
C ASN A 718 22.58 -40.20 -1.02
N PHE A 719 22.01 -39.08 -0.59
CA PHE A 719 22.38 -37.75 -1.09
C PHE A 719 22.99 -36.91 0.02
N SER A 720 24.06 -36.17 -0.30
CA SER A 720 24.66 -35.24 0.64
C SER A 720 23.74 -34.05 0.89
N CYS A 721 23.61 -33.65 2.16
CA CYS A 721 22.72 -32.57 2.57
C CYS A 721 23.25 -31.83 3.80
N LEU A 722 22.85 -30.56 3.93
CA LEU A 722 23.14 -29.69 5.07
C LEU A 722 21.81 -29.15 5.62
N ARG A 723 21.72 -29.02 6.95
CA ARG A 723 20.56 -28.41 7.61
C ARG A 723 21.00 -27.34 8.61
N MET A 724 20.32 -26.21 8.58
CA MET A 724 20.35 -25.21 9.66
C MET A 724 18.95 -24.97 10.19
N GLN A 725 18.83 -24.51 11.43
CA GLN A 725 17.55 -24.28 12.10
C GLN A 725 17.55 -22.89 12.75
N TYR A 726 16.69 -22.02 12.24
CA TYR A 726 16.41 -20.69 12.80
C TYR A 726 15.52 -20.85 14.04
N VAL A 727 15.92 -20.23 15.15
CA VAL A 727 15.16 -20.25 16.40
C VAL A 727 14.48 -18.89 16.60
N PHE A 728 13.17 -18.82 16.33
CA PHE A 728 12.36 -17.60 16.41
C PHE A 728 11.49 -17.61 17.67
N THR A 729 11.76 -16.73 18.63
CA THR A 729 10.97 -16.58 19.87
C THR A 729 10.00 -15.40 19.72
N ARG A 730 8.71 -15.58 20.04
CA ARG A 730 7.69 -14.55 19.81
C ARG A 730 7.80 -13.38 20.79
N GLN A 731 7.49 -12.17 20.31
CA GLN A 731 7.39 -10.97 21.15
C GLN A 731 6.01 -10.87 21.82
N LEU A 732 5.97 -10.90 23.16
CA LEU A 732 4.72 -10.97 23.92
C LEU A 732 3.97 -9.63 24.08
N GLY A 733 4.68 -8.49 24.00
CA GLY A 733 4.11 -7.18 24.35
C GLY A 733 2.87 -6.78 23.54
N TYR A 734 2.89 -7.04 22.23
CA TYR A 734 1.73 -6.79 21.36
C TYR A 734 0.50 -7.61 21.80
N HIS A 735 0.68 -8.91 22.04
CA HIS A 735 -0.40 -9.80 22.46
C HIS A 735 -0.93 -9.47 23.86
N PHE A 736 -0.06 -9.01 24.78
CA PHE A 736 -0.49 -8.53 26.08
C PHE A 736 -1.44 -7.33 25.96
N ALA A 737 -1.05 -6.32 25.18
CA ALA A 737 -1.84 -5.10 24.99
C ALA A 737 -3.12 -5.30 24.16
N GLN A 738 -3.10 -6.17 23.15
CA GLN A 738 -4.21 -6.36 22.18
C GLN A 738 -5.10 -7.57 22.46
N SER A 739 -4.70 -8.50 23.34
CA SER A 739 -5.48 -9.70 23.65
C SER A 739 -5.70 -9.90 25.14
N PHE A 740 -4.65 -10.01 25.94
CA PHE A 740 -4.82 -10.32 27.37
C PHE A 740 -5.46 -9.17 28.16
N LEU A 741 -5.01 -7.93 27.95
CA LEU A 741 -5.54 -6.76 28.67
C LEU A 741 -7.02 -6.46 28.34
N PRO A 742 -7.47 -6.42 27.06
CA PRO A 742 -8.89 -6.23 26.75
C PRO A 742 -9.78 -7.34 27.31
N SER A 743 -9.37 -8.62 27.22
CA SER A 743 -10.17 -9.73 27.77
C SER A 743 -10.32 -9.65 29.29
N MET A 744 -9.27 -9.23 30.03
CA MET A 744 -9.38 -8.96 31.47
C MET A 744 -10.38 -7.84 31.76
N LEU A 745 -10.32 -6.73 31.00
CA LEU A 745 -11.21 -5.59 31.18
C LEU A 745 -12.68 -5.94 30.87
N LEU A 746 -12.95 -6.79 29.87
CA LEU A 746 -14.30 -7.29 29.57
C LEU A 746 -14.83 -8.23 30.67
N VAL A 747 -13.98 -9.10 31.21
CA VAL A 747 -14.33 -9.93 32.38
C VAL A 747 -14.66 -9.03 33.58
N PHE A 748 -13.85 -8.01 33.87
CA PHE A 748 -14.11 -7.07 34.96
C PHE A 748 -15.38 -6.23 34.74
N ALA A 749 -15.66 -5.81 33.50
CA ALA A 749 -16.88 -5.09 33.14
C ALA A 749 -18.14 -5.94 33.41
N SER A 750 -18.09 -7.26 33.16
CA SER A 750 -19.20 -8.17 33.48
C SER A 750 -19.52 -8.20 34.99
N TRP A 751 -18.50 -8.06 35.86
CA TRP A 751 -18.67 -8.08 37.31
C TRP A 751 -19.30 -6.80 37.88
N LEU A 752 -19.33 -5.69 37.12
CA LEU A 752 -20.06 -4.48 37.51
C LEU A 752 -21.55 -4.76 37.69
N SER A 753 -22.10 -5.77 37.00
CA SER A 753 -23.48 -6.22 37.19
C SER A 753 -23.80 -6.62 38.63
N PHE A 754 -22.86 -7.24 39.36
CA PHE A 754 -23.03 -7.63 40.77
C PHE A 754 -23.15 -6.43 41.72
N TRP A 755 -22.76 -5.24 41.27
CA TRP A 755 -22.82 -3.99 42.05
C TRP A 755 -24.06 -3.14 41.74
N LEU A 756 -24.78 -3.44 40.66
CA LEU A 756 -26.04 -2.79 40.31
C LEU A 756 -27.22 -3.38 41.09
N ASP A 757 -28.16 -2.51 41.48
CA ASP A 757 -29.42 -2.90 42.11
C ASP A 757 -30.18 -3.93 41.27
N ILE A 758 -30.80 -4.89 41.96
CA ILE A 758 -31.40 -6.05 41.30
C ILE A 758 -32.65 -5.73 40.46
N ASP A 759 -33.31 -4.61 40.78
CA ASP A 759 -34.43 -4.07 40.01
C ASP A 759 -33.98 -3.39 38.70
N ALA A 760 -32.69 -3.07 38.54
CA ALA A 760 -32.09 -2.51 37.33
C ALA A 760 -31.88 -3.57 36.21
N ILE A 761 -32.91 -4.40 35.99
CA ILE A 761 -32.95 -5.52 35.05
C ILE A 761 -32.40 -5.17 33.66
N PRO A 762 -32.78 -4.05 33.00
CA PRO A 762 -32.25 -3.72 31.67
C PRO A 762 -30.73 -3.52 31.68
N ALA A 763 -30.19 -2.81 32.68
CA ALA A 763 -28.76 -2.54 32.77
C ALA A 763 -27.93 -3.81 33.01
N ARG A 764 -28.38 -4.69 33.92
CA ARG A 764 -27.68 -5.97 34.18
C ARG A 764 -27.74 -6.92 32.98
N VAL A 765 -28.87 -6.98 32.26
CA VAL A 765 -28.98 -7.77 31.00
C VAL A 765 -28.05 -7.21 29.92
N THR A 766 -28.09 -5.90 29.64
CA THR A 766 -27.27 -5.28 28.59
C THR A 766 -25.78 -5.47 28.89
N LEU A 767 -25.31 -5.19 30.13
CA LEU A 767 -23.90 -5.40 30.48
C LEU A 767 -23.45 -6.85 30.28
N GLY A 768 -24.23 -7.84 30.72
CA GLY A 768 -23.89 -9.25 30.56
C GLY A 768 -23.87 -9.71 29.10
N VAL A 769 -24.90 -9.37 28.32
CA VAL A 769 -25.03 -9.79 26.91
C VAL A 769 -24.02 -9.07 26.01
N THR A 770 -23.81 -7.76 26.20
CA THR A 770 -22.82 -7.00 25.44
C THR A 770 -21.41 -7.49 25.75
N SER A 771 -21.04 -7.69 27.03
CA SER A 771 -19.72 -8.22 27.39
C SER A 771 -19.47 -9.60 26.75
N LEU A 772 -20.49 -10.48 26.73
CA LEU A 772 -20.39 -11.79 26.10
C LEU A 772 -20.17 -11.69 24.58
N LEU A 773 -20.94 -10.82 23.91
CA LEU A 773 -20.81 -10.58 22.47
C LEU A 773 -19.43 -9.99 22.12
N THR A 774 -18.94 -9.01 22.87
CA THR A 774 -17.61 -8.40 22.64
C THR A 774 -16.48 -9.40 22.88
N THR A 775 -16.56 -10.25 23.91
CA THR A 775 -15.54 -11.28 24.16
C THR A 775 -15.52 -12.32 23.02
N ILE A 776 -16.68 -12.74 22.52
CA ILE A 776 -16.77 -13.66 21.38
C ILE A 776 -16.24 -13.01 20.10
N ALA A 777 -16.52 -11.72 19.85
CA ALA A 777 -16.01 -10.98 18.71
C ALA A 777 -14.48 -10.84 18.74
N GLN A 778 -13.91 -10.53 19.91
CA GLN A 778 -12.46 -10.46 20.11
C GLN A 778 -11.79 -11.82 19.87
N GLY A 779 -12.33 -12.90 20.45
CA GLY A 779 -11.83 -14.26 20.22
C GLY A 779 -11.89 -14.71 18.76
N ASN A 780 -12.84 -14.20 17.97
CA ASN A 780 -12.90 -14.44 16.52
C ASN A 780 -11.84 -13.64 15.75
N HIS A 781 -11.59 -12.37 16.11
CA HIS A 781 -10.53 -11.54 15.52
C HIS A 781 -9.11 -12.12 15.75
N ILE A 782 -8.86 -12.68 16.94
CA ILE A 782 -7.63 -13.41 17.24
C ILE A 782 -7.50 -14.65 16.33
N LYS A 783 -8.60 -15.39 16.12
CA LYS A 783 -8.60 -16.61 15.28
C LYS A 783 -8.44 -16.33 13.79
N SER A 784 -9.01 -15.23 13.26
CA SER A 784 -8.81 -14.84 11.85
C SER A 784 -7.36 -14.43 11.54
N SER A 785 -6.56 -14.17 12.57
CA SER A 785 -5.15 -13.78 12.47
C SER A 785 -4.18 -14.98 12.55
N LEU A 786 -4.70 -16.22 12.56
CA LEU A 786 -3.95 -17.47 12.79
C LEU A 786 -4.39 -18.58 11.83
N PRO A 787 -3.51 -19.55 11.51
CA PRO A 787 -3.89 -20.68 10.67
C PRO A 787 -4.92 -21.58 11.36
N PRO A 788 -5.83 -22.23 10.61
CA PRO A 788 -6.84 -23.13 11.15
C PRO A 788 -6.22 -24.48 11.58
N VAL A 789 -5.58 -24.49 12.75
CA VAL A 789 -5.03 -25.70 13.38
C VAL A 789 -6.10 -26.52 14.12
N SER A 790 -5.98 -27.84 14.09
CA SER A 790 -6.93 -28.79 14.70
C SER A 790 -6.73 -29.01 16.21
N TYR A 791 -5.67 -28.44 16.80
CA TYR A 791 -5.35 -28.56 18.22
C TYR A 791 -5.62 -27.26 18.99
N ILE A 792 -5.85 -27.40 20.30
CA ILE A 792 -6.08 -26.27 21.21
C ILE A 792 -4.76 -25.53 21.45
N LYS A 793 -4.78 -24.20 21.31
CA LYS A 793 -3.67 -23.28 21.59
C LYS A 793 -3.85 -22.66 22.97
N ALA A 794 -2.77 -22.21 23.61
CA ALA A 794 -2.82 -21.53 24.91
C ALA A 794 -3.77 -20.31 24.93
N ILE A 795 -3.84 -19.55 23.82
CA ILE A 795 -4.80 -18.44 23.67
C ILE A 795 -6.27 -18.91 23.60
N ASP A 796 -6.57 -20.08 23.04
CA ASP A 796 -7.96 -20.59 22.99
C ASP A 796 -8.46 -20.94 24.40
N ILE A 797 -7.56 -21.41 25.27
CA ILE A 797 -7.86 -21.70 26.69
C ILE A 797 -8.14 -20.39 27.44
N TRP A 798 -7.31 -19.36 27.22
CA TRP A 798 -7.50 -18.04 27.82
C TRP A 798 -8.85 -17.42 27.43
N GLU A 799 -9.15 -17.34 26.13
CA GLU A 799 -10.40 -16.78 25.63
C GLU A 799 -11.61 -17.63 26.05
N GLY A 800 -11.49 -18.96 26.03
CA GLY A 800 -12.53 -19.87 26.50
C GLY A 800 -12.88 -19.67 27.98
N VAL A 801 -11.88 -19.43 28.84
CA VAL A 801 -12.11 -19.12 30.26
C VAL A 801 -12.69 -17.71 30.43
N CYS A 802 -12.25 -16.71 29.67
CA CYS A 802 -12.85 -15.37 29.73
C CYS A 802 -14.34 -15.39 29.33
N VAL A 803 -14.68 -16.06 28.22
CA VAL A 803 -16.08 -16.30 27.81
C VAL A 803 -16.87 -17.03 28.89
N PHE A 804 -16.29 -18.05 29.54
CA PHE A 804 -16.95 -18.78 30.63
C PHE A 804 -17.28 -17.87 31.83
N TYR A 805 -16.36 -17.00 32.26
CA TYR A 805 -16.61 -16.07 33.38
C TYR A 805 -17.70 -15.05 33.06
N VAL A 806 -17.68 -14.48 31.84
CA VAL A 806 -18.71 -13.52 31.41
C VAL A 806 -20.08 -14.20 31.26
N PHE A 807 -20.13 -15.42 30.72
CA PHE A 807 -21.35 -16.21 30.66
C PHE A 807 -21.89 -16.54 32.07
N MET A 808 -21.02 -16.91 33.02
CA MET A 808 -21.44 -17.20 34.39
C MET A 808 -21.95 -15.96 35.14
N ALA A 809 -21.48 -14.75 34.81
CA ALA A 809 -22.07 -13.51 35.34
C ALA A 809 -23.52 -13.28 34.83
N LEU A 810 -23.82 -13.68 33.58
CA LEU A 810 -25.18 -13.64 33.04
C LEU A 810 -26.10 -14.71 33.69
N VAL A 811 -25.57 -15.90 33.96
CA VAL A 811 -26.28 -16.97 34.69
C VAL A 811 -26.55 -16.56 36.15
N GLU A 812 -25.59 -15.90 36.79
CA GLU A 812 -25.73 -15.33 38.15
C GLU A 812 -26.89 -14.35 38.22
N PHE A 813 -26.95 -13.38 37.28
CA PHE A 813 -28.05 -12.44 37.20
C PHE A 813 -29.41 -13.13 36.98
N ALA A 814 -29.47 -14.12 36.10
CA ALA A 814 -30.70 -14.88 35.85
C ALA A 814 -31.19 -15.59 37.12
N PHE A 815 -30.28 -16.17 37.91
CA PHE A 815 -30.58 -16.83 39.18
C PHE A 815 -30.99 -15.82 40.27
N ALA A 816 -30.29 -14.69 40.40
CA ALA A 816 -30.62 -13.62 41.34
C ALA A 816 -32.02 -13.03 41.07
N ASN A 817 -32.32 -12.70 39.80
CA ASN A 817 -33.63 -12.22 39.34
C ASN A 817 -34.75 -13.25 39.59
N TYR A 818 -34.48 -14.55 39.40
CA TYR A 818 -35.42 -15.61 39.74
C TYR A 818 -35.73 -15.63 41.25
N LEU A 819 -34.72 -15.56 42.11
CA LEU A 819 -34.90 -15.51 43.57
C LEU A 819 -35.65 -14.24 44.01
N ALA A 820 -35.30 -13.06 43.48
CA ALA A 820 -36.01 -11.81 43.79
C ALA A 820 -37.51 -11.88 43.43
N ARG A 821 -37.84 -12.53 42.30
CA ARG A 821 -39.24 -12.80 41.92
C ARG A 821 -39.92 -13.82 42.83
N MET A 822 -39.20 -14.83 43.33
CA MET A 822 -39.74 -15.77 44.33
C MET A 822 -40.04 -15.08 45.66
N ASP A 823 -39.11 -14.27 46.17
CA ASP A 823 -39.26 -13.53 47.44
C ASP A 823 -40.41 -12.52 47.35
N THR A 824 -40.51 -11.78 46.23
CA THR A 824 -41.64 -10.88 45.95
C THR A 824 -42.98 -11.63 45.94
N ARG A 825 -43.06 -12.79 45.27
CA ARG A 825 -44.25 -13.65 45.27
C ARG A 825 -44.58 -14.17 46.67
N ALA A 826 -43.57 -14.50 47.48
CA ALA A 826 -43.75 -14.94 48.87
C ALA A 826 -44.25 -13.81 49.78
N ALA A 827 -43.72 -12.59 49.63
CA ALA A 827 -44.16 -11.39 50.35
C ALA A 827 -45.63 -11.05 50.05
N ILE A 828 -46.02 -11.05 48.77
CA ILE A 828 -47.43 -10.86 48.34
C ILE A 828 -48.34 -11.95 48.97
N LYS A 829 -47.88 -13.21 49.01
CA LYS A 829 -48.62 -14.32 49.63
C LYS A 829 -48.73 -14.19 51.16
N ARG A 830 -47.73 -13.58 51.83
CA ARG A 830 -47.76 -13.23 53.27
C ARG A 830 -48.71 -12.07 53.56
N ASN A 831 -48.65 -11.00 52.77
CA ASN A 831 -49.53 -9.83 52.94
C ASN A 831 -51.00 -10.19 52.69
N ARG A 832 -51.30 -11.01 51.66
CA ARG A 832 -52.65 -11.56 51.42
C ARG A 832 -53.16 -12.48 52.54
N ARG A 833 -52.28 -13.14 53.31
CA ARG A 833 -52.67 -13.90 54.52
C ARG A 833 -52.99 -12.94 55.68
N THR A 834 -52.15 -11.93 55.91
CA THR A 834 -52.32 -10.93 56.98
C THR A 834 -53.61 -10.12 56.78
N GLN A 835 -53.88 -9.65 55.56
CA GLN A 835 -55.15 -8.99 55.23
C GLN A 835 -56.37 -9.91 55.42
N LYS A 836 -56.27 -11.20 55.10
CA LYS A 836 -57.34 -12.18 55.36
C LYS A 836 -57.53 -12.52 56.85
N GLN A 837 -56.57 -12.19 57.71
CA GLN A 837 -56.73 -12.26 59.17
C GLN A 837 -57.38 -10.98 59.70
N GLN A 838 -56.92 -9.79 59.26
CA GLN A 838 -57.54 -8.51 59.63
C GLN A 838 -59.01 -8.42 59.18
N ALA A 839 -59.34 -8.89 57.97
CA ALA A 839 -60.70 -8.94 57.44
C ALA A 839 -61.64 -9.92 58.17
N LYS A 840 -61.14 -10.75 59.10
CA LYS A 840 -61.95 -11.57 60.01
C LYS A 840 -62.21 -10.91 61.37
N GLY A 841 -61.63 -9.75 61.65
CA GLY A 841 -61.71 -9.06 62.94
C GLY A 841 -62.88 -8.09 63.12
N TYR A 842 -63.72 -7.86 62.10
CA TYR A 842 -64.83 -6.89 62.15
C TYR A 842 -66.21 -7.56 62.08
N PRO A 843 -67.17 -7.19 62.96
CA PRO A 843 -68.53 -7.72 62.93
C PRO A 843 -69.35 -7.13 61.76
N HIS A 844 -70.29 -7.93 61.27
CA HIS A 844 -71.11 -7.67 60.08
C HIS A 844 -72.37 -6.84 60.40
N ASN A 845 -72.77 -5.94 59.49
CA ASN A 845 -74.16 -5.49 59.42
C ASN A 845 -74.69 -5.33 57.97
N ARG A 846 -76.01 -5.38 57.85
CA ARG A 846 -76.91 -5.72 56.72
C ARG A 846 -76.66 -5.19 55.29
N ARG A 847 -76.59 -6.15 54.36
CA ARG A 847 -77.36 -6.36 53.11
C ARG A 847 -78.14 -5.17 52.45
N THR A 848 -77.85 -4.97 51.15
CA THR A 848 -78.73 -5.27 49.97
C THR A 848 -77.82 -5.90 48.89
N LYS A 849 -78.16 -6.95 48.11
CA LYS A 849 -79.21 -7.12 47.07
C LYS A 849 -79.10 -6.10 45.93
N ASP A 850 -79.04 -6.46 44.63
CA ASP A 850 -79.06 -7.78 43.94
C ASP A 850 -78.27 -7.71 42.62
N SER A 851 -77.77 -8.84 42.09
CA SER A 851 -77.74 -9.24 40.65
C SER A 851 -76.75 -10.40 40.35
N LYS A 852 -76.98 -11.15 39.26
CA LYS A 852 -76.14 -12.27 38.77
C LYS A 852 -75.82 -12.13 37.27
N ALA A 853 -74.59 -12.43 36.88
CA ALA A 853 -74.18 -13.16 35.65
C ALA A 853 -72.68 -13.48 35.84
N THR A 854 -72.22 -14.73 35.93
CA THR A 854 -72.17 -15.85 34.95
C THR A 854 -71.02 -15.70 33.96
N LEU A 855 -70.23 -16.79 33.82
CA LEU A 855 -68.97 -16.89 33.08
C LEU A 855 -69.21 -17.10 31.57
N ILE A 856 -68.25 -16.66 30.77
CA ILE A 856 -67.85 -17.28 29.51
C ILE A 856 -66.31 -17.29 29.53
N ASP A 857 -65.71 -18.42 29.20
CA ASP A 857 -64.27 -18.61 29.05
C ASP A 857 -63.84 -18.26 27.60
N ASP A 858 -62.57 -17.89 27.41
CA ASP A 858 -61.68 -18.51 26.41
C ASP A 858 -60.26 -17.92 26.53
N GLU A 859 -59.27 -18.61 25.95
CA GLU A 859 -57.84 -18.31 26.07
C GLU A 859 -57.28 -17.46 24.91
N ASP A 860 -55.97 -17.17 25.04
CA ASP A 860 -55.00 -16.80 24.00
C ASP A 860 -54.81 -15.35 23.48
N ASP A 861 -53.52 -15.13 23.20
CA ASP A 861 -52.79 -14.13 22.43
C ASP A 861 -52.89 -12.61 22.68
N MET A 862 -51.82 -12.13 23.34
CA MET A 862 -50.88 -11.11 22.86
C MET A 862 -51.31 -9.64 22.68
N ALA A 863 -50.30 -8.77 22.79
CA ALA A 863 -50.45 -7.31 22.73
C ALA A 863 -50.61 -6.81 21.28
N PRO A 864 -51.10 -5.56 21.13
CA PRO A 864 -50.28 -4.65 20.31
C PRO A 864 -49.99 -3.28 20.94
N LEU A 865 -48.95 -2.67 20.36
CA LEU A 865 -48.45 -1.32 20.57
C LEU A 865 -49.49 -0.24 20.18
N ALA A 866 -49.32 0.98 20.69
CA ALA A 866 -50.12 2.14 20.31
C ALA A 866 -49.49 2.94 19.15
N VAL A 867 -50.30 3.36 18.17
CA VAL A 867 -49.89 4.25 17.07
C VAL A 867 -50.97 5.33 16.77
N ILE A 868 -50.61 6.58 17.07
CA ILE A 868 -50.90 7.89 16.42
C ILE A 868 -52.17 8.05 15.54
N GLY A 869 -52.97 9.09 15.85
CA GLY A 869 -53.83 9.85 14.91
C GLY A 869 -55.36 9.68 15.10
N SER A 870 -56.24 10.65 14.77
CA SER A 870 -56.06 12.07 14.41
C SER A 870 -57.39 12.89 14.53
N ASN A 871 -57.31 14.23 14.55
CA ASN A 871 -58.32 15.25 14.15
C ASN A 871 -59.78 15.27 14.69
N GLY A 872 -60.15 16.39 15.35
CA GLY A 872 -61.44 17.13 15.20
C GLY A 872 -62.75 16.55 15.80
N SER A 873 -63.77 17.34 16.18
CA SER A 873 -63.88 18.81 16.26
C SER A 873 -65.10 19.30 17.10
N ILE A 874 -64.92 20.43 17.81
CA ILE A 874 -65.90 21.51 18.14
C ILE A 874 -67.30 21.17 18.72
N SER A 875 -67.57 21.68 19.94
CA SER A 875 -68.90 22.24 20.31
C SER A 875 -68.91 23.23 21.50
N ALA A 876 -68.91 24.51 21.13
CA ALA A 876 -69.62 25.68 21.70
C ALA A 876 -69.88 25.92 23.23
N VAL A 877 -69.33 27.06 23.72
CA VAL A 877 -70.05 28.22 24.36
C VAL A 877 -70.44 28.20 25.87
N LYS A 878 -69.52 28.80 26.69
CA LYS A 878 -69.69 30.07 27.47
C LYS A 878 -70.51 30.08 28.83
N PRO A 879 -70.51 31.18 29.66
CA PRO A 879 -69.84 31.10 30.98
C PRO A 879 -70.54 31.80 32.20
N ARG A 880 -69.77 32.02 33.30
CA ARG A 880 -70.04 32.84 34.53
C ARG A 880 -70.97 32.17 35.58
N LYS A 881 -70.99 32.54 36.88
CA LYS A 881 -70.58 33.81 37.55
C LYS A 881 -70.14 33.62 39.02
N ASN A 882 -69.35 34.61 39.50
CA ASN A 882 -68.72 34.82 40.82
C ASN A 882 -69.50 34.50 42.11
N GLY A 883 -68.75 34.23 43.20
CA GLY A 883 -69.12 34.52 44.59
C GLY A 883 -67.87 34.72 45.48
N LYS A 884 -67.78 35.85 46.22
CA LYS A 884 -66.68 36.16 47.17
C LYS A 884 -67.26 36.54 48.54
N LEU A 885 -66.66 36.04 49.61
CA LEU A 885 -66.60 36.58 50.98
C LEU A 885 -65.60 35.68 51.75
N ALA A 886 -64.88 36.06 52.79
CA ALA A 886 -64.23 37.30 53.20
C ALA A 886 -63.33 36.90 54.40
N ARG A 887 -62.09 37.37 54.37
CA ARG A 887 -61.09 37.47 55.45
C ARG A 887 -61.69 37.68 56.85
N GLU A 888 -61.21 36.98 57.89
CA GLU A 888 -60.41 37.58 59.01
C GLU A 888 -60.08 36.65 60.21
N LEU A 889 -58.89 36.91 60.79
CA LEU A 889 -58.39 36.64 62.17
C LEU A 889 -58.34 35.18 62.75
N ARG A 890 -57.65 34.88 63.88
CA ARG A 890 -56.24 35.08 64.33
C ARG A 890 -56.05 34.46 65.75
N MET A 891 -55.02 33.63 66.01
CA MET A 891 -54.55 33.16 67.36
C MET A 891 -55.62 32.43 68.23
N ASP A 892 -55.40 31.74 69.37
CA ASP A 892 -54.32 30.97 70.04
C ASP A 892 -55.04 30.05 71.10
N GLY A 893 -54.47 29.17 71.94
CA GLY A 893 -53.09 28.71 72.22
C GLY A 893 -52.94 28.36 73.73
N THR A 894 -52.06 27.39 74.12
CA THR A 894 -51.64 27.03 75.53
C THR A 894 -52.72 26.52 76.52
N GLN A 895 -52.48 25.79 77.64
CA GLN A 895 -51.46 24.79 78.08
C GLN A 895 -51.98 24.04 79.37
N SER A 896 -51.19 23.13 79.97
CA SER A 896 -51.32 22.57 81.35
C SER A 896 -52.50 21.61 81.68
N GLU A 897 -52.46 20.66 82.64
CA GLU A 897 -51.32 20.07 83.40
C GLU A 897 -51.59 18.64 83.97
N VAL A 898 -50.61 18.11 84.72
CA VAL A 898 -50.39 16.72 85.19
C VAL A 898 -51.22 16.30 86.43
N VAL A 899 -51.52 15.00 86.56
CA VAL A 899 -51.71 14.29 87.86
C VAL A 899 -51.08 12.87 87.78
N GLU A 900 -50.40 12.42 88.85
CA GLU A 900 -49.75 11.09 88.99
C GLU A 900 -50.42 10.19 90.05
N THR A 901 -50.25 8.85 89.92
CA THR A 901 -50.00 7.82 91.00
C THR A 901 -50.01 6.41 90.36
N ALA A 902 -48.91 5.66 90.27
CA ALA A 902 -48.22 4.83 91.29
C ALA A 902 -48.99 3.53 91.69
N ALA A 903 -48.41 2.32 91.82
CA ALA A 903 -47.08 1.76 91.49
C ALA A 903 -47.15 0.18 91.38
N PRO A 904 -46.10 -0.64 91.67
CA PRO A 904 -45.30 -1.36 90.67
C PRO A 904 -45.43 -2.90 90.62
N ILE A 905 -44.93 -3.54 89.55
CA ILE A 905 -44.66 -4.99 89.44
C ILE A 905 -43.20 -5.23 88.96
N SER A 906 -42.63 -6.41 89.22
CA SER A 906 -41.18 -6.65 89.41
C SER A 906 -40.32 -6.91 88.16
N ARG A 907 -39.00 -6.81 88.36
CA ARG A 907 -37.93 -6.84 87.35
C ARG A 907 -37.54 -8.25 86.87
N GLU A 908 -38.40 -9.25 87.02
CA GLU A 908 -38.07 -10.66 86.72
C GLU A 908 -38.77 -11.22 85.47
N GLU A 909 -39.96 -10.70 85.12
CA GLU A 909 -40.77 -11.22 84.01
C GLU A 909 -40.19 -10.93 82.61
N TYR A 910 -39.20 -10.03 82.50
CA TYR A 910 -38.58 -9.64 81.23
C TYR A 910 -37.34 -10.47 80.83
N LEU A 911 -36.81 -11.32 81.73
CA LEU A 911 -35.58 -12.09 81.48
C LEU A 911 -35.81 -13.57 81.16
N HIS A 912 -37.01 -14.11 81.35
CA HIS A 912 -37.29 -15.55 81.18
C HIS A 912 -37.79 -15.96 79.78
N ASN A 913 -37.81 -15.03 78.81
CA ASN A 913 -38.17 -15.27 77.41
C ASN A 913 -36.95 -15.22 76.45
N VAL A 914 -35.73 -15.38 76.97
CA VAL A 914 -34.49 -15.40 76.19
C VAL A 914 -33.65 -16.62 76.60
N MET A 915 -33.39 -17.51 75.63
CA MET A 915 -32.78 -18.86 75.78
C MET A 915 -33.67 -19.89 76.49
N ASP A 916 -33.77 -21.14 76.03
CA ASP A 916 -33.48 -21.71 74.70
C ASP A 916 -34.34 -22.98 74.50
N CYS A 917 -34.71 -23.29 73.26
CA CYS A 917 -35.03 -24.66 72.83
C CYS A 917 -35.09 -24.74 71.28
N ARG A 918 -33.96 -25.10 70.66
CA ARG A 918 -33.85 -25.28 69.20
C ARG A 918 -34.38 -26.64 68.72
N SER A 919 -35.17 -26.60 67.64
CA SER A 919 -35.20 -27.64 66.59
C SER A 919 -35.45 -26.91 65.27
N PHE A 920 -34.46 -26.76 64.36
CA PHE A 920 -34.06 -27.78 63.39
C PHE A 920 -35.27 -28.50 62.75
N ASP A 921 -35.55 -28.40 61.45
CA ASP A 921 -34.75 -27.80 60.36
C ASP A 921 -35.64 -27.35 59.19
N LEU A 922 -35.18 -26.37 58.38
CA LEU A 922 -35.60 -26.12 56.99
C LEU A 922 -34.87 -24.91 56.36
N ILE A 923 -33.59 -25.07 56.05
CA ILE A 923 -32.82 -24.39 54.98
C ILE A 923 -33.05 -22.86 54.86
N ASP A 924 -32.09 -22.09 55.40
CA ASP A 924 -32.01 -20.63 55.28
C ASP A 924 -31.90 -20.20 53.80
N LYS A 925 -33.00 -19.72 53.22
CA LYS A 925 -33.09 -19.47 51.78
C LYS A 925 -32.10 -18.39 51.31
N PRO A 926 -31.47 -18.55 50.13
CA PRO A 926 -30.69 -17.48 49.53
C PRO A 926 -31.62 -16.35 49.09
N SER A 927 -31.72 -15.28 49.90
CA SER A 927 -32.25 -13.99 49.45
C SER A 927 -31.37 -13.46 48.31
N ALA A 928 -31.94 -12.84 47.29
CA ALA A 928 -31.19 -12.51 46.08
C ALA A 928 -29.92 -11.66 46.30
N HIS A 929 -29.96 -10.64 47.19
CA HIS A 929 -28.76 -9.86 47.58
C HIS A 929 -27.62 -10.67 48.21
N ARG A 930 -27.90 -11.86 48.77
CA ARG A 930 -26.87 -12.77 49.30
C ARG A 930 -26.09 -13.43 48.15
N VAL A 931 -26.70 -13.61 46.97
CA VAL A 931 -26.02 -14.08 45.76
C VAL A 931 -25.01 -13.02 45.30
N ASP A 932 -25.48 -11.80 44.99
CA ASP A 932 -24.63 -10.67 44.58
C ASP A 932 -23.40 -10.51 45.51
N LYS A 933 -23.65 -10.56 46.83
CA LYS A 933 -22.61 -10.38 47.85
C LYS A 933 -21.56 -11.51 47.88
N ILE A 934 -21.91 -12.73 47.46
CA ILE A 934 -20.97 -13.84 47.30
C ILE A 934 -20.22 -13.70 45.97
N SER A 935 -20.94 -13.40 44.88
CA SER A 935 -20.40 -13.23 43.52
C SER A 935 -19.26 -12.20 43.48
N ARG A 936 -19.43 -11.07 44.18
CA ARG A 936 -18.42 -9.99 44.34
C ARG A 936 -17.06 -10.43 44.88
N PHE A 937 -16.97 -11.57 45.59
CA PHE A 937 -15.70 -12.13 46.05
C PHE A 937 -15.31 -13.40 45.29
N LEU A 938 -16.27 -14.28 45.02
CA LEU A 938 -16.01 -15.56 44.36
C LEU A 938 -15.40 -15.38 42.96
N PHE A 939 -16.04 -14.58 42.10
CA PHE A 939 -15.63 -14.41 40.71
C PHE A 939 -14.21 -13.79 40.59
N PRO A 940 -13.88 -12.69 41.30
CA PRO A 940 -12.52 -12.15 41.28
C PRO A 940 -11.48 -13.13 41.81
N ILE A 941 -11.72 -13.79 42.95
CA ILE A 941 -10.74 -14.70 43.55
C ILE A 941 -10.43 -15.87 42.60
N THR A 942 -11.45 -16.54 42.05
CA THR A 942 -11.21 -17.68 41.17
C THR A 942 -10.63 -17.26 39.82
N TYR A 943 -10.93 -16.06 39.31
CA TYR A 943 -10.32 -15.53 38.09
C TYR A 943 -8.85 -15.14 38.30
N PHE A 944 -8.50 -14.43 39.39
CA PHE A 944 -7.10 -14.11 39.68
C PHE A 944 -6.26 -15.38 39.98
N CYS A 945 -6.84 -16.40 40.62
CA CYS A 945 -6.20 -17.71 40.73
C CYS A 945 -5.97 -18.37 39.36
N PHE A 946 -6.94 -18.28 38.43
CA PHE A 946 -6.74 -18.75 37.05
C PHE A 946 -5.61 -17.98 36.34
N VAL A 947 -5.62 -16.64 36.38
CA VAL A 947 -4.59 -15.81 35.75
C VAL A 947 -3.20 -16.15 36.30
N ALA A 948 -3.06 -16.28 37.63
CA ALA A 948 -1.79 -16.67 38.26
C ALA A 948 -1.31 -18.05 37.80
N VAL A 949 -2.19 -19.07 37.81
CA VAL A 949 -1.85 -20.43 37.35
C VAL A 949 -1.51 -20.46 35.86
N TYR A 950 -2.25 -19.72 35.03
CA TYR A 950 -2.01 -19.61 33.59
C TYR A 950 -0.66 -18.94 33.31
N THR A 951 -0.33 -17.83 33.98
CA THR A 951 0.95 -17.12 33.84
C THR A 951 2.12 -17.96 34.35
N VAL A 952 1.96 -18.77 35.41
CA VAL A 952 3.00 -19.71 35.84
C VAL A 952 3.19 -20.84 34.81
N TRP A 953 2.10 -21.41 34.30
CA TRP A 953 2.13 -22.55 33.37
C TRP A 953 2.66 -22.18 31.98
N TYR A 954 2.33 -21.00 31.44
CA TYR A 954 2.75 -20.57 30.10
C TYR A 954 3.86 -19.51 30.09
N GLY A 955 3.95 -18.64 31.11
CA GLY A 955 4.91 -17.53 31.17
C GLY A 955 6.19 -17.85 31.94
N VAL A 956 6.10 -18.40 33.16
CA VAL A 956 7.31 -18.73 33.95
C VAL A 956 8.13 -19.84 33.28
N LEU A 957 7.47 -20.81 32.61
CA LEU A 957 8.13 -21.81 31.76
C LEU A 957 8.65 -21.28 30.42
N PHE A 958 8.46 -19.99 30.11
CA PHE A 958 9.06 -19.31 28.95
C PHE A 958 10.35 -18.60 29.38
N GLU A 959 10.32 -17.80 30.45
CA GLU A 959 11.53 -17.17 31.02
C GLU A 959 12.52 -18.21 31.59
N ALA A 960 12.04 -19.28 32.22
CA ALA A 960 12.92 -20.35 32.71
C ALA A 960 13.61 -21.13 31.59
N TYR A 961 13.09 -21.09 30.35
CA TYR A 961 13.76 -21.67 29.19
C TYR A 961 14.83 -20.71 28.64
N THR A 962 14.46 -19.45 28.39
CA THR A 962 15.37 -18.45 27.81
C THR A 962 16.48 -18.00 28.77
N ALA A 963 16.29 -18.09 30.09
CA ALA A 963 17.32 -17.80 31.08
C ALA A 963 18.33 -18.94 31.28
N VAL A 964 17.95 -20.20 31.00
CA VAL A 964 18.86 -21.36 31.09
C VAL A 964 19.75 -21.44 29.85
N ASP A 965 19.20 -21.20 28.67
CA ASP A 965 19.97 -21.12 27.42
C ASP A 965 20.86 -19.84 27.33
N MET A 966 20.71 -18.88 28.27
CA MET A 966 21.65 -17.76 28.44
C MET A 966 22.83 -18.06 29.39
N LEU A 967 22.95 -19.28 29.91
CA LEU A 967 23.98 -19.69 30.88
C LEU A 967 24.85 -20.87 30.42
N PHE A 968 24.78 -21.26 29.14
CA PHE A 968 25.56 -22.36 28.53
C PHE A 968 26.17 -21.96 27.18
#